data_AF-A0A9C7QE96-F1
#
_entry.id   AF-A0A9C7QE96-F1
#
_cell.length_a   1.000
_cell.length_b   1.000
_cell.length_c   1.000
_cell.angle_alpha   90.00
_cell.angle_beta   90.00
_cell.angle_gamma   90.00
#
_symmetry.space_group_name_H-M   'P 1'
#
loop_
_entity.id
_entity.type
_entity.pdbx_description
1 polymer ?
#
loop_
_entity_poly.entity_id
_entity_poly.type
_entity_poly.pdbx_seq_one_letter_code
_entity_poly.pdbx_strand_id
1 'polypeptide(L)'
;MAAFICRFCGTPLELSGSTVCECPGCNRLQSVPLIDSAEKRGLLTRAEQLRKEQRYDKAIQLYEKMISLSPTDADLYWALALCRYGVLFFADGGLTLLRTQAHSFLSDSDFQQAVKFAGDKQRGFMESIAALIAEKQREISGLAVGIEYDVLLCCGSSPEAAKRSTELYNRLASEKFNVFCTDITLADRARSEWEPYIYAAVNSTKVLLIAVTGADIFNDVTVMNICGRFLSEDLRGRAVIPILYGVLPGDLPPELSRFQAVNAANLGFEQDIIASIAALISGKSHDKTAQGASPLVRRAYIMLSDREFHEAEEICGKIEAQFPAEAALIRLLCEYRLTAEEELGNLPADITTSENYRLAMQYGSEAIRLKLKKYALSAQEKLHAKELAEKDRALESAIPDSASEVYSAKVKPVKKRFPFRLLPAGIVAAGLIVGAVIVLFPNGQTDAPEPEISSVDPRYEQGKSLYENAEFREAEAVFISLGSYEDSADWVKKCRYMQAGQLLESGDPETAQSMYLRLGGYQDSAQKANECSYKLAEKIENAGDLKSAAEAFDALGSYYDSVSRKNICLYQYALELIDSGDLDSAEAVLKEIRSLSGSNDQLKRIQYVRAEEKYDLGAYQTAYEMFSKISGWSDSDDRAKDSLYNYAKVLYNSKQYYKAIDQLSKLGNYLDSHEMYCDCWLTIALEKLEEHDKRSAYSILSFKLRDYEPARPYLATLRNELLNGDNWESAVNFGEYYISDTEIKTSIDWKVLKTEGNRALLVTEEAVEYLPFDTNGNSAWADCSLRAWLNGEFYDSVFSDYEKTLISADGSDNVFLLNYAQASSMFTRALNPDRYASTICTMLKTPKNATLHSWGRDGVLDADSTVSTTTPELVFPAIWVRIE
;
A
#
# COMPACT_ATOMS: atom_id res chain seq x y z
N MET A 1 -25.15 -25.86 1.65
CA MET A 1 -26.11 -24.73 1.81
C MET A 1 -26.82 -24.52 0.50
N ALA A 2 -28.11 -24.13 0.52
CA ALA A 2 -28.87 -23.89 -0.70
C ALA A 2 -28.16 -22.86 -1.58
N ALA A 3 -27.96 -23.18 -2.86
CA ALA A 3 -27.12 -22.38 -3.77
C ALA A 3 -27.74 -21.02 -4.15
N PHE A 4 -29.05 -20.85 -3.96
CA PHE A 4 -29.79 -19.65 -4.34
C PHE A 4 -30.85 -19.33 -3.28
N ILE A 5 -31.02 -18.04 -3.01
CA ILE A 5 -31.94 -17.50 -2.01
C ILE A 5 -32.79 -16.39 -2.65
N CYS A 6 -34.05 -16.28 -2.24
CA CYS A 6 -34.95 -15.26 -2.75
C CYS A 6 -34.49 -13.85 -2.35
N ARG A 7 -34.37 -12.94 -3.31
CA ARG A 7 -33.99 -11.55 -3.06
C ARG A 7 -35.07 -10.75 -2.32
N PHE A 8 -36.33 -11.19 -2.35
CA PHE A 8 -37.47 -10.52 -1.70
C PHE A 8 -37.74 -11.02 -0.27
N CYS A 9 -37.67 -12.34 -0.02
CA CYS A 9 -38.05 -12.93 1.27
C CYS A 9 -36.98 -13.84 1.90
N GLY A 10 -35.85 -14.06 1.23
CA GLY A 10 -34.74 -14.87 1.74
C GLY A 10 -34.95 -16.38 1.71
N THR A 11 -36.14 -16.88 1.33
CA THR A 11 -36.42 -18.31 1.21
C THR A 11 -35.50 -18.97 0.17
N PRO A 12 -34.90 -20.14 0.46
CA PRO A 12 -34.13 -20.91 -0.52
C PRO A 12 -34.94 -21.19 -1.79
N LEU A 13 -34.27 -21.12 -2.95
CA LEU A 13 -34.90 -21.33 -4.26
C LEU A 13 -34.62 -22.74 -4.76
N GLU A 14 -35.67 -23.37 -5.30
CA GLU A 14 -35.56 -24.63 -6.03
C GLU A 14 -35.52 -24.32 -7.53
N LEU A 15 -34.42 -24.69 -8.19
CA LEU A 15 -34.25 -24.44 -9.62
C LEU A 15 -34.72 -25.64 -10.43
N SER A 16 -35.62 -25.39 -11.37
CA SER A 16 -36.15 -26.35 -12.34
C SER A 16 -35.46 -26.26 -13.72
N GLY A 17 -34.19 -25.82 -13.74
CA GLY A 17 -33.38 -25.70 -14.97
C GLY A 17 -33.63 -24.44 -15.80
N SER A 18 -34.45 -23.49 -15.31
CA SER A 18 -34.69 -22.19 -15.93
C SER A 18 -33.88 -21.07 -15.26
N THR A 19 -33.54 -20.04 -16.04
CA THR A 19 -32.83 -18.83 -15.56
C THR A 19 -33.73 -17.81 -14.84
N VAL A 20 -35.03 -18.10 -14.78
CA VAL A 20 -36.05 -17.43 -13.96
C VAL A 20 -36.78 -18.49 -13.15
N CYS A 21 -36.97 -18.25 -11.85
CA CYS A 21 -37.72 -19.12 -10.95
C CYS A 21 -38.72 -18.33 -10.11
N GLU A 22 -39.81 -18.99 -9.72
CA GLU A 22 -40.78 -18.45 -8.76
C GLU A 22 -40.39 -18.88 -7.35
N CYS A 23 -40.38 -17.94 -6.41
CA CYS A 23 -40.06 -18.23 -5.02
C CYS A 23 -41.20 -19.00 -4.32
N PRO A 24 -40.96 -20.15 -3.69
CA PRO A 24 -42.00 -20.88 -2.97
C PRO A 24 -42.51 -20.17 -1.70
N GLY A 25 -41.75 -19.21 -1.17
CA GLY A 25 -42.10 -18.46 0.04
C GLY A 25 -42.97 -17.22 -0.23
N CYS A 26 -42.72 -16.50 -1.32
CA CYS A 26 -43.42 -15.23 -1.63
C CYS A 26 -44.11 -15.21 -3.00
N ASN A 27 -44.05 -16.30 -3.77
CA ASN A 27 -44.63 -16.46 -5.11
C ASN A 27 -44.19 -15.39 -6.13
N ARG A 28 -43.01 -14.80 -5.92
CA ARG A 28 -42.43 -13.80 -6.82
C ARG A 28 -41.43 -14.43 -7.76
N LEU A 29 -41.50 -14.02 -9.02
CA LEU A 29 -40.51 -14.33 -10.04
C LEU A 29 -39.21 -13.58 -9.75
N GLN A 30 -38.10 -14.25 -9.98
CA GLN A 30 -36.77 -13.65 -10.00
C GLN A 30 -35.85 -14.41 -10.95
N SER A 31 -34.86 -13.71 -11.49
CA SER A 31 -33.78 -14.31 -12.26
C SER A 31 -32.67 -14.84 -11.36
N VAL A 32 -31.93 -15.84 -11.83
CA VAL A 32 -30.78 -16.42 -11.12
C VAL A 32 -29.57 -16.56 -12.05
N PRO A 33 -28.34 -16.45 -11.53
CA PRO A 33 -27.13 -16.64 -12.34
C PRO A 33 -26.94 -18.08 -12.81
N LEU A 34 -26.21 -18.24 -13.90
CA LEU A 34 -25.79 -19.53 -14.43
C LEU A 34 -24.62 -20.06 -13.58
N ILE A 35 -24.89 -21.05 -12.73
CA ILE A 35 -23.84 -21.72 -11.95
C ILE A 35 -23.47 -23.05 -12.60
N ASP A 36 -22.28 -23.08 -13.20
CA ASP A 36 -21.66 -24.27 -13.82
C ASP A 36 -20.60 -24.95 -12.94
N SER A 37 -20.16 -24.29 -11.86
CA SER A 37 -19.00 -24.71 -11.06
C SER A 37 -19.20 -24.49 -9.56
N ALA A 38 -18.48 -25.27 -8.75
CA ALA A 38 -18.50 -25.15 -7.30
C ALA A 38 -17.88 -23.81 -6.81
N GLU A 39 -16.88 -23.30 -7.53
CA GLU A 39 -16.25 -22.01 -7.24
C GLU A 39 -17.24 -20.84 -7.39
N LYS A 40 -17.95 -20.75 -8.52
CA LYS A 40 -18.97 -19.71 -8.74
C LYS A 40 -20.08 -19.77 -7.69
N ARG A 41 -20.45 -20.96 -7.24
CA ARG A 41 -21.42 -21.15 -6.16
C ARG A 41 -20.94 -20.55 -4.83
N GLY A 42 -19.67 -20.75 -4.48
CA GLY A 42 -19.06 -20.15 -3.29
C GLY A 42 -19.01 -18.63 -3.38
N LEU A 43 -18.57 -18.10 -4.54
CA LEU A 43 -18.50 -16.66 -4.81
C LEU A 43 -19.88 -16.00 -4.75
N LEU A 44 -20.90 -16.58 -5.38
CA LEU A 44 -22.26 -16.03 -5.38
C LEU A 44 -22.86 -16.02 -3.97
N THR A 45 -22.66 -17.09 -3.19
CA THR A 45 -23.16 -17.16 -1.81
C THR A 45 -22.55 -16.02 -0.97
N ARG A 46 -21.25 -15.77 -1.12
CA ARG A 46 -20.55 -14.68 -0.42
C ARG A 46 -21.00 -13.30 -0.92
N ALA A 47 -21.21 -13.12 -2.23
CA ALA A 47 -21.66 -11.86 -2.81
C ALA A 47 -23.08 -11.49 -2.36
N GLU A 48 -24.01 -12.45 -2.34
CA GLU A 48 -25.39 -12.24 -1.87
C GLU A 48 -25.43 -11.97 -0.35
N GLN A 49 -24.55 -12.60 0.44
CA GLN A 49 -24.40 -12.29 1.87
C GLN A 49 -23.91 -10.85 2.08
N LEU A 50 -22.86 -10.43 1.36
CA LEU A 50 -22.35 -9.05 1.44
C LEU A 50 -23.39 -8.02 1.01
N ARG A 51 -24.21 -8.35 0.00
CA ARG A 51 -25.34 -7.51 -0.44
C ARG A 51 -26.40 -7.35 0.65
N LYS A 52 -26.73 -8.42 1.39
CA LYS A 52 -27.64 -8.35 2.56
C LYS A 52 -27.06 -7.52 3.70
N GLU A 53 -25.76 -7.63 3.92
CA GLU A 53 -25.01 -6.80 4.87
C GLU A 53 -24.81 -5.35 4.37
N GLN A 54 -25.34 -5.01 3.18
CA GLN A 54 -25.24 -3.70 2.53
C GLN A 54 -23.79 -3.26 2.25
N ARG A 55 -22.86 -4.23 2.17
CA ARG A 55 -21.46 -4.06 1.79
C ARG A 55 -21.30 -4.17 0.27
N TYR A 56 -21.97 -3.26 -0.45
CA TYR A 56 -22.14 -3.34 -1.90
C TYR A 56 -20.82 -3.31 -2.68
N ASP A 57 -19.84 -2.49 -2.30
CA ASP A 57 -18.57 -2.39 -3.03
C ASP A 57 -17.78 -3.72 -2.98
N LYS A 58 -17.78 -4.42 -1.84
CA LYS A 58 -17.19 -5.76 -1.71
C LYS A 58 -17.97 -6.80 -2.51
N ALA A 59 -19.29 -6.68 -2.58
CA ALA A 59 -20.12 -7.56 -3.42
C ALA A 59 -19.85 -7.33 -4.91
N ILE A 60 -19.68 -6.08 -5.35
CA ILE A 60 -19.35 -5.71 -6.74
C ILE A 60 -18.05 -6.39 -7.17
N GLN A 61 -16.99 -6.35 -6.36
CA GLN A 61 -15.72 -7.02 -6.68
C GLN A 61 -15.89 -8.54 -6.93
N LEU A 62 -16.76 -9.20 -6.16
CA LEU A 62 -17.06 -10.61 -6.38
C LEU A 62 -17.89 -10.85 -7.65
N TYR A 63 -18.85 -9.97 -7.96
CA TYR A 63 -19.61 -10.02 -9.21
C TYR A 63 -18.71 -9.78 -10.42
N GLU A 64 -17.82 -8.78 -10.39
CA GLU A 64 -16.83 -8.52 -11.45
C GLU A 64 -15.91 -9.72 -11.65
N LYS A 65 -15.44 -10.35 -10.56
CA LYS A 65 -14.69 -11.60 -10.62
C LYS A 65 -15.50 -12.71 -11.31
N MET A 66 -16.77 -12.91 -10.94
CA MET A 66 -17.62 -13.91 -11.58
C MET A 66 -17.91 -13.59 -13.06
N ILE A 67 -18.06 -12.32 -13.43
CA ILE A 67 -18.23 -11.88 -14.82
C ILE A 67 -16.98 -12.18 -15.64
N SER A 68 -15.77 -12.01 -15.07
CA SER A 68 -14.54 -12.38 -15.77
C SER A 68 -14.48 -13.88 -16.12
N LEU A 69 -15.12 -14.73 -15.31
CA LEU A 69 -15.28 -16.16 -15.55
C LEU A 69 -16.49 -16.51 -16.43
N SER A 70 -17.46 -15.61 -16.59
CA SER A 70 -18.68 -15.79 -17.39
C SER A 70 -19.18 -14.46 -17.96
N PRO A 71 -18.52 -13.95 -19.02
CA PRO A 71 -18.78 -12.60 -19.52
C PRO A 71 -20.15 -12.42 -20.15
N THR A 72 -20.90 -13.50 -20.38
CA THR A 72 -22.21 -13.52 -21.03
C THR A 72 -23.37 -13.82 -20.07
N ASP A 73 -23.12 -13.91 -18.75
CA ASP A 73 -24.20 -14.16 -17.80
C ASP A 73 -24.94 -12.87 -17.45
N ALA A 74 -26.17 -12.75 -17.95
CA ALA A 74 -27.04 -11.60 -17.73
C ALA A 74 -27.33 -11.30 -16.25
N ASP A 75 -27.46 -12.32 -15.40
CA ASP A 75 -27.84 -12.11 -14.00
C ASP A 75 -26.69 -11.51 -13.19
N LEU A 76 -25.44 -11.78 -13.58
CA LEU A 76 -24.28 -11.19 -12.92
C LEU A 76 -24.21 -9.68 -13.16
N TYR A 77 -24.42 -9.23 -14.40
CA TYR A 77 -24.52 -7.79 -14.70
C TYR A 77 -25.75 -7.15 -14.03
N TRP A 78 -26.88 -7.86 -13.98
CA TRP A 78 -28.07 -7.42 -13.25
C TRP A 78 -27.79 -7.24 -11.76
N ALA A 79 -27.16 -8.22 -11.12
CA ALA A 79 -26.79 -8.14 -9.70
C ALA A 79 -25.80 -7.00 -9.43
N LEU A 80 -24.88 -6.73 -10.37
CA LEU A 80 -23.93 -5.63 -10.29
C LEU A 80 -24.64 -4.26 -10.35
N ALA A 81 -25.55 -4.07 -11.30
CA ALA A 81 -26.39 -2.87 -11.40
C ALA A 81 -27.23 -2.66 -10.12
N LEU A 82 -27.84 -3.73 -9.59
CA LEU A 82 -28.59 -3.67 -8.34
C LEU A 82 -27.71 -3.30 -7.13
N CYS A 83 -26.43 -3.67 -7.12
CA CYS A 83 -25.49 -3.29 -6.06
C CYS A 83 -25.05 -1.83 -6.18
N ARG A 84 -24.77 -1.34 -7.41
CA ARG A 84 -24.41 0.08 -7.65
C ARG A 84 -25.46 1.04 -7.13
N TYR A 85 -26.73 0.70 -7.32
CA TYR A 85 -27.88 1.51 -6.86
C TYR A 85 -28.35 1.17 -5.44
N GLY A 86 -27.71 0.19 -4.77
CA GLY A 86 -28.05 -0.20 -3.41
C GLY A 86 -29.51 -0.64 -3.27
N VAL A 87 -30.03 -1.37 -4.26
CA VAL A 87 -31.44 -1.77 -4.31
C VAL A 87 -31.72 -2.77 -3.18
N LEU A 88 -32.75 -2.52 -2.38
CA LEU A 88 -33.21 -3.44 -1.34
C LEU A 88 -34.67 -3.79 -1.60
N PHE A 89 -34.97 -5.08 -1.64
CA PHE A 89 -36.31 -5.60 -1.90
C PHE A 89 -37.03 -5.93 -0.60
N PHE A 90 -38.35 -5.77 -0.61
CA PHE A 90 -39.23 -6.13 0.49
C PHE A 90 -40.14 -7.30 0.09
N ALA A 91 -40.61 -8.07 1.08
CA ALA A 91 -41.44 -9.25 0.83
C ALA A 91 -42.79 -8.91 0.16
N ASP A 92 -43.31 -7.70 0.42
CA ASP A 92 -44.51 -7.14 -0.20
C ASP A 92 -44.33 -6.74 -1.67
N GLY A 93 -43.12 -6.87 -2.21
CA GLY A 93 -42.78 -6.52 -3.59
C GLY A 93 -42.30 -5.10 -3.80
N GLY A 94 -42.31 -4.28 -2.74
CA GLY A 94 -41.70 -2.98 -2.77
C GLY A 94 -40.18 -3.08 -2.89
N LEU A 95 -39.57 -1.96 -3.27
CA LEU A 95 -38.13 -1.78 -3.22
C LEU A 95 -37.78 -0.38 -2.72
N THR A 96 -36.58 -0.23 -2.19
CA THR A 96 -35.95 1.06 -1.90
C THR A 96 -34.52 1.09 -2.43
N LEU A 97 -33.94 2.29 -2.48
CA LEU A 97 -32.58 2.53 -2.91
C LEU A 97 -31.78 3.06 -1.70
N LEU A 98 -30.57 2.53 -1.51
CA LEU A 98 -29.62 2.98 -0.48
C LEU A 98 -28.39 3.67 -1.08
N ARG A 99 -28.28 3.66 -2.42
CA ARG A 99 -27.20 4.32 -3.18
C ARG A 99 -27.78 4.99 -4.42
N THR A 100 -28.73 5.91 -4.22
CA THR A 100 -29.33 6.65 -5.34
C THR A 100 -28.25 7.46 -6.07
N GLN A 101 -28.24 7.39 -7.40
CA GLN A 101 -27.28 8.08 -8.26
C GLN A 101 -27.97 9.14 -9.11
N ALA A 102 -27.22 10.10 -9.63
CA ALA A 102 -27.79 11.18 -10.46
C ALA A 102 -28.24 10.69 -11.84
N HIS A 103 -27.53 9.73 -12.43
CA HIS A 103 -27.87 9.18 -13.74
C HIS A 103 -28.92 8.08 -13.63
N SER A 104 -29.80 8.03 -14.62
CA SER A 104 -30.93 7.09 -14.66
C SER A 104 -30.47 5.63 -14.66
N PHE A 105 -31.11 4.80 -13.83
CA PHE A 105 -30.88 3.35 -13.81
C PHE A 105 -31.06 2.71 -15.20
N LEU A 106 -31.99 3.21 -16.00
CA LEU A 106 -32.26 2.67 -17.34
C LEU A 106 -31.10 2.91 -18.31
N SER A 107 -30.24 3.90 -18.05
CA SER A 107 -29.06 4.20 -18.87
C SER A 107 -27.76 3.60 -18.31
N ASP A 108 -27.83 2.88 -17.19
CA ASP A 108 -26.65 2.27 -16.57
C ASP A 108 -26.02 1.21 -17.49
N SER A 109 -24.69 1.24 -17.62
CA SER A 109 -23.96 0.36 -18.53
C SER A 109 -24.13 -1.12 -18.17
N ASP A 110 -24.15 -1.45 -16.88
CA ASP A 110 -24.26 -2.84 -16.42
C ASP A 110 -25.69 -3.35 -16.61
N PHE A 111 -26.70 -2.51 -16.36
CA PHE A 111 -28.08 -2.83 -16.72
C PHE A 111 -28.25 -3.07 -18.23
N GLN A 112 -27.62 -2.25 -19.08
CA GLN A 112 -27.66 -2.44 -20.53
C GLN A 112 -27.01 -3.75 -20.97
N GLN A 113 -25.89 -4.15 -20.35
CA GLN A 113 -25.29 -5.48 -20.59
C GLN A 113 -26.19 -6.61 -20.11
N ALA A 114 -26.85 -6.46 -18.96
CA ALA A 114 -27.79 -7.45 -18.44
C ALA A 114 -28.95 -7.71 -19.43
N VAL A 115 -29.59 -6.64 -19.93
CA VAL A 115 -30.67 -6.71 -20.92
C VAL A 115 -30.20 -7.33 -22.24
N LYS A 116 -28.97 -7.01 -22.67
CA LYS A 116 -28.35 -7.54 -23.89
C LYS A 116 -28.14 -9.05 -23.85
N PHE A 117 -27.64 -9.57 -22.73
CA PHE A 117 -27.37 -11.01 -22.58
C PHE A 117 -28.59 -11.81 -22.10
N ALA A 118 -29.63 -11.15 -21.58
CA ALA A 118 -30.82 -11.83 -21.07
C ALA A 118 -31.66 -12.45 -22.20
N GLY A 119 -32.19 -13.66 -21.95
CA GLY A 119 -33.27 -14.24 -22.75
C GLY A 119 -34.62 -13.54 -22.50
N ASP A 120 -35.62 -13.74 -23.37
CA ASP A 120 -36.86 -12.94 -23.37
C ASP A 120 -37.60 -12.91 -22.02
N LYS A 121 -37.66 -14.04 -21.29
CA LYS A 121 -38.28 -14.10 -19.95
C LYS A 121 -37.47 -13.34 -18.89
N GLN A 122 -36.14 -13.44 -18.91
CA GLN A 122 -35.27 -12.70 -17.99
C GLN A 122 -35.32 -11.20 -18.28
N ARG A 123 -35.29 -10.83 -19.58
CA ARG A 123 -35.32 -9.43 -20.02
C ARG A 123 -36.59 -8.74 -19.57
N GLY A 124 -37.76 -9.34 -19.83
CA GLY A 124 -39.04 -8.77 -19.39
C GLY A 124 -39.15 -8.62 -17.87
N PHE A 125 -38.58 -9.56 -17.10
CA PHE A 125 -38.47 -9.41 -15.65
C PHE A 125 -37.56 -8.24 -15.25
N MET A 126 -36.34 -8.18 -15.77
CA MET A 126 -35.36 -7.13 -15.44
C MET A 126 -35.88 -5.74 -15.80
N GLU A 127 -36.50 -5.57 -16.98
CA GLU A 127 -37.11 -4.31 -17.42
C GLU A 127 -38.26 -3.88 -16.50
N SER A 128 -39.09 -4.82 -16.02
CA SER A 128 -40.18 -4.52 -15.10
C SER A 128 -39.68 -3.99 -13.75
N ILE A 129 -38.61 -4.57 -13.21
CA ILE A 129 -37.99 -4.11 -11.96
C ILE A 129 -37.20 -2.82 -12.19
N ALA A 130 -36.53 -2.68 -13.33
CA ALA A 130 -35.80 -1.47 -13.69
C ALA A 130 -36.73 -0.24 -13.78
N ALA A 131 -37.96 -0.42 -14.27
CA ALA A 131 -38.97 0.63 -14.27
C ALA A 131 -39.34 1.09 -12.84
N LEU A 132 -39.52 0.15 -11.91
CA LEU A 132 -39.77 0.45 -10.49
C LEU A 132 -38.57 1.16 -9.84
N ILE A 133 -37.34 0.74 -10.15
CA ILE A 133 -36.12 1.40 -9.67
C ILE A 133 -36.06 2.84 -10.19
N ALA A 134 -36.31 3.06 -11.48
CA ALA A 134 -36.30 4.38 -12.09
C ALA A 134 -37.39 5.30 -11.52
N GLU A 135 -38.57 4.77 -11.19
CA GLU A 135 -39.62 5.51 -10.50
C GLU A 135 -39.19 5.91 -9.08
N LYS A 136 -38.65 4.97 -8.29
CA LYS A 136 -38.16 5.26 -6.94
C LYS A 136 -37.00 6.25 -6.94
N GLN A 137 -36.09 6.13 -7.91
CA GLN A 137 -35.00 7.08 -8.12
C GLN A 137 -35.54 8.49 -8.38
N ARG A 138 -36.57 8.61 -9.24
CA ARG A 138 -37.22 9.90 -9.53
C ARG A 138 -37.86 10.50 -8.29
N GLU A 139 -38.56 9.69 -7.49
CA GLU A 139 -39.15 10.12 -6.22
C GLU A 139 -38.09 10.68 -5.25
N ILE A 140 -37.01 9.93 -5.04
CA ILE A 140 -35.91 10.34 -4.14
C ILE A 140 -35.25 11.63 -4.65
N SER A 141 -34.93 11.70 -5.95
CA SER A 141 -34.33 12.89 -6.55
C SER A 141 -35.27 14.11 -6.48
N GLY A 142 -36.58 13.91 -6.60
CA GLY A 142 -37.59 14.95 -6.47
C GLY A 142 -37.70 15.51 -5.06
N LEU A 143 -37.61 14.63 -4.05
CA LEU A 143 -37.59 15.03 -2.63
C LEU A 143 -36.29 15.75 -2.24
N ALA A 144 -35.20 15.52 -2.97
CA ALA A 144 -33.91 16.17 -2.76
C ALA A 144 -33.81 17.58 -3.37
N VAL A 145 -34.77 17.99 -4.21
CA VAL A 145 -34.72 19.30 -4.88
C VAL A 145 -34.75 20.43 -3.86
N GLY A 146 -33.81 21.37 -3.99
CA GLY A 146 -33.69 22.54 -3.11
C GLY A 146 -32.97 22.27 -1.79
N ILE A 147 -32.52 21.04 -1.55
CA ILE A 147 -31.63 20.70 -0.44
C ILE A 147 -30.20 20.76 -0.96
N GLU A 148 -29.40 21.67 -0.41
CA GLU A 148 -27.99 21.83 -0.77
C GLU A 148 -27.15 21.88 0.50
N TYR A 149 -26.00 21.21 0.48
CA TYR A 149 -25.04 21.22 1.58
C TYR A 149 -23.67 21.66 1.08
N ASP A 150 -22.95 22.38 1.94
CA ASP A 150 -21.59 22.83 1.68
C ASP A 150 -20.56 21.74 1.99
N VAL A 151 -20.80 21.01 3.08
CA VAL A 151 -19.87 20.03 3.66
C VAL A 151 -20.60 18.73 3.98
N LEU A 152 -20.04 17.61 3.53
CA LEU A 152 -20.45 16.26 3.92
C LEU A 152 -19.49 15.76 5.00
N LEU A 153 -19.97 15.56 6.22
CA LEU A 153 -19.19 15.01 7.34
C LEU A 153 -19.58 13.56 7.61
N CYS A 154 -18.62 12.65 7.51
CA CYS A 154 -18.79 11.24 7.84
C CYS A 154 -17.94 10.85 9.05
N CYS A 155 -18.51 10.04 9.94
CA CYS A 155 -17.84 9.48 11.11
C CYS A 155 -18.26 8.02 11.31
N GLY A 156 -17.39 7.22 11.92
CA GLY A 156 -17.74 5.85 12.30
C GLY A 156 -18.71 5.80 13.48
N SER A 157 -19.30 4.63 13.73
CA SER A 157 -20.26 4.38 14.82
C SER A 157 -19.69 4.41 16.26
N SER A 158 -18.39 4.67 16.46
CA SER A 158 -17.80 4.64 17.81
C SER A 158 -18.22 5.86 18.64
N PRO A 159 -18.36 5.74 19.98
CA PRO A 159 -18.73 6.86 20.84
C PRO A 159 -17.75 8.04 20.72
N GLU A 160 -16.47 7.75 20.54
CA GLU A 160 -15.44 8.76 20.33
C GLU A 160 -15.59 9.45 18.97
N ALA A 161 -15.83 8.69 17.90
CA ALA A 161 -16.10 9.26 16.57
C ALA A 161 -17.34 10.17 16.58
N ALA A 162 -18.42 9.77 17.26
CA ALA A 162 -19.63 10.56 17.41
C ALA A 162 -19.38 11.87 18.21
N LYS A 163 -18.55 11.82 19.26
CA LYS A 163 -18.15 13.01 20.00
C LYS A 163 -17.36 13.99 19.11
N ARG A 164 -16.33 13.50 18.42
CA ARG A 164 -15.48 14.32 17.54
C ARG A 164 -16.24 14.91 16.37
N SER A 165 -17.14 14.14 15.75
CA SER A 165 -17.97 14.62 14.65
C SER A 165 -18.96 15.68 15.11
N THR A 166 -19.51 15.56 16.32
CA THR A 166 -20.40 16.56 16.92
C THR A 166 -19.67 17.87 17.21
N GLU A 167 -18.47 17.81 17.78
CA GLU A 167 -17.61 18.98 18.02
C GLU A 167 -17.33 19.72 16.70
N LEU A 168 -16.88 19.00 15.67
CA LEU A 168 -16.56 19.57 14.36
C LEU A 168 -17.80 20.10 13.63
N TYR A 169 -18.92 19.39 13.68
CA TYR A 169 -20.20 19.84 13.11
C TYR A 169 -20.61 21.19 13.70
N ASN A 170 -20.63 21.30 15.04
CA ASN A 170 -21.02 22.53 15.72
C ASN A 170 -20.08 23.70 15.36
N ARG A 171 -18.78 23.43 15.25
CA ARG A 171 -17.79 24.42 14.85
C ARG A 171 -18.03 24.93 13.42
N LEU A 172 -18.22 24.03 12.46
CA LEU A 172 -18.50 24.41 11.07
C LEU A 172 -19.86 25.12 10.91
N ALA A 173 -20.88 24.66 11.64
CA ALA A 173 -22.18 25.33 11.68
C ALA A 173 -22.09 26.75 12.27
N SER A 174 -21.23 26.98 13.27
CA SER A 174 -20.99 28.31 13.84
C SER A 174 -20.40 29.31 12.83
N GLU A 175 -19.66 28.81 11.83
CA GLU A 175 -19.12 29.59 10.71
C GLU A 175 -20.12 29.72 9.55
N LYS A 176 -21.37 29.29 9.75
CA LYS A 176 -22.49 29.36 8.78
C LYS A 176 -22.38 28.44 7.57
N PHE A 177 -21.58 27.38 7.62
CA PHE A 177 -21.63 26.33 6.61
C PHE A 177 -22.86 25.45 6.79
N ASN A 178 -23.51 25.06 5.70
CA ASN A 178 -24.55 24.05 5.74
C ASN A 178 -23.93 22.65 5.72
N VAL A 179 -23.79 22.04 6.89
CA VAL A 179 -23.12 20.75 7.08
C VAL A 179 -24.15 19.63 7.13
N PHE A 180 -23.92 18.57 6.34
CA PHE A 180 -24.62 17.31 6.48
C PHE A 180 -23.80 16.33 7.32
N CYS A 181 -24.39 15.81 8.40
CA CYS A 181 -23.83 14.72 9.18
C CYS A 181 -24.97 13.74 9.50
N THR A 182 -24.81 12.45 9.23
CA THR A 182 -25.90 11.46 9.34
C THR A 182 -26.54 11.47 10.73
N ASP A 183 -25.72 11.42 11.77
CA ASP A 183 -26.18 11.24 13.15
C ASP A 183 -26.85 12.50 13.73
N ILE A 184 -26.62 13.65 13.11
CA ILE A 184 -27.11 14.95 13.57
C ILE A 184 -28.26 15.44 12.69
N THR A 185 -28.05 15.49 11.37
CA THR A 185 -29.02 16.01 10.41
C THR A 185 -30.26 15.11 10.26
N LEU A 186 -30.13 13.81 10.54
CA LEU A 186 -31.21 12.83 10.40
C LEU A 186 -31.71 12.26 11.75
N ALA A 187 -31.27 12.84 12.87
CA ALA A 187 -31.56 12.33 14.22
C ALA A 187 -33.07 12.19 14.53
N ASP A 188 -33.90 13.05 13.95
CA ASP A 188 -35.35 13.10 14.13
C ASP A 188 -36.15 12.39 13.02
N ARG A 189 -35.47 11.71 12.09
CA ARG A 189 -36.09 11.13 10.89
C ARG A 189 -36.06 9.61 10.89
N ALA A 190 -37.12 9.00 10.37
CA ALA A 190 -37.14 7.56 10.14
C ALA A 190 -36.11 7.17 9.08
N ARG A 191 -35.45 6.02 9.25
CA ARG A 191 -34.39 5.53 8.34
C ARG A 191 -34.85 5.39 6.88
N SER A 192 -36.14 5.14 6.66
CA SER A 192 -36.75 5.08 5.31
C SER A 192 -36.77 6.43 4.58
N GLU A 193 -36.59 7.54 5.29
CA GLU A 193 -36.62 8.90 4.76
C GLU A 193 -35.21 9.49 4.57
N TRP A 194 -34.16 8.74 4.90
CA TRP A 194 -32.79 9.25 4.91
C TRP A 194 -32.22 9.48 3.50
N GLU A 195 -32.56 8.61 2.55
CA GLU A 195 -31.90 8.57 1.24
C GLU A 195 -32.01 9.88 0.44
N PRO A 196 -33.15 10.61 0.39
CA PRO A 196 -33.21 11.91 -0.28
C PRO A 196 -32.19 12.93 0.24
N TYR A 197 -31.94 12.96 1.56
CA TYR A 197 -30.99 13.88 2.17
C TYR A 197 -29.55 13.46 1.92
N ILE A 198 -29.26 12.16 2.00
CA ILE A 198 -27.93 11.61 1.68
C ILE A 198 -27.62 11.86 0.20
N TYR A 199 -28.59 11.61 -0.69
CA TYR A 199 -28.48 11.91 -2.11
C TYR A 199 -28.23 13.40 -2.36
N ALA A 200 -28.99 14.30 -1.72
CA ALA A 200 -28.76 15.74 -1.80
C ALA A 200 -27.33 16.11 -1.34
N ALA A 201 -26.88 15.58 -0.20
CA ALA A 201 -25.55 15.85 0.34
C ALA A 201 -24.44 15.35 -0.58
N VAL A 202 -24.52 14.12 -1.09
CA VAL A 202 -23.50 13.57 -2.00
C VAL A 202 -23.43 14.36 -3.31
N ASN A 203 -24.54 14.89 -3.83
CA ASN A 203 -24.53 15.59 -5.13
C ASN A 203 -24.25 17.11 -5.03
N SER A 204 -24.59 17.75 -3.91
CA SER A 204 -24.41 19.21 -3.75
C SER A 204 -23.06 19.59 -3.13
N THR A 205 -22.47 18.71 -2.31
CA THR A 205 -21.28 19.05 -1.54
C THR A 205 -19.99 19.03 -2.37
N LYS A 206 -19.13 20.02 -2.13
CA LYS A 206 -17.78 20.07 -2.70
C LYS A 206 -16.73 19.47 -1.77
N VAL A 207 -17.02 19.37 -0.47
CA VAL A 207 -16.04 18.88 0.52
C VAL A 207 -16.61 17.70 1.30
N LEU A 208 -15.90 16.58 1.28
CA LEU A 208 -16.12 15.42 2.14
C LEU A 208 -15.07 15.42 3.26
N LEU A 209 -15.53 15.53 4.50
CA LEU A 209 -14.72 15.36 5.71
C LEU A 209 -14.97 13.97 6.29
N ILE A 210 -13.90 13.26 6.64
CA ILE A 210 -14.00 11.93 7.26
C ILE A 210 -13.25 11.96 8.59
N ALA A 211 -13.99 11.90 9.70
CA ALA A 211 -13.40 11.86 11.03
C ALA A 211 -12.90 10.44 11.35
N VAL A 212 -11.58 10.24 11.28
CA VAL A 212 -10.91 8.94 11.48
C VAL A 212 -10.39 8.86 12.91
N THR A 213 -11.02 8.02 13.73
CA THR A 213 -10.60 7.70 15.11
C THR A 213 -9.99 6.30 15.24
N GLY A 214 -10.02 5.50 14.18
CA GLY A 214 -9.45 4.15 14.13
C GLY A 214 -9.38 3.61 12.70
N ALA A 215 -8.59 2.54 12.50
CA ALA A 215 -8.42 1.88 11.20
C ALA A 215 -9.68 1.15 10.70
N ASP A 216 -10.68 0.96 11.58
CA ASP A 216 -11.92 0.25 11.32
C ASP A 216 -13.05 1.14 10.76
N ILE A 217 -12.76 2.38 10.35
CA ILE A 217 -13.78 3.33 9.87
C ILE A 217 -14.59 2.80 8.66
N PHE A 218 -13.99 2.01 7.77
CA PHE A 218 -14.71 1.34 6.67
C PHE A 218 -15.28 -0.04 7.06
N ASN A 219 -15.29 -0.42 8.33
CA ASN A 219 -16.17 -1.50 8.77
C ASN A 219 -17.62 -1.00 8.92
N ASP A 220 -17.80 0.30 9.09
CA ASP A 220 -19.10 0.97 9.14
C ASP A 220 -19.76 0.98 7.75
N VAL A 221 -20.94 0.35 7.68
CA VAL A 221 -21.71 0.18 6.44
C VAL A 221 -22.21 1.51 5.91
N THR A 222 -22.57 2.45 6.78
CA THR A 222 -23.09 3.77 6.39
C THR A 222 -21.97 4.62 5.80
N VAL A 223 -20.80 4.64 6.47
CA VAL A 223 -19.62 5.37 5.99
C VAL A 223 -19.16 4.84 4.63
N MET A 224 -19.06 3.51 4.46
CA MET A 224 -18.72 2.91 3.16
C MET A 224 -19.71 3.33 2.07
N ASN A 225 -21.01 3.27 2.34
CA ASN A 225 -22.02 3.57 1.32
C ASN A 225 -22.04 5.05 0.93
N ILE A 226 -21.83 5.98 1.86
CA ILE A 226 -21.77 7.41 1.56
C ILE A 226 -20.45 7.78 0.87
N CYS A 227 -19.32 7.37 1.45
CA CYS A 227 -18.00 7.68 0.90
C CYS A 227 -17.82 7.04 -0.47
N GLY A 228 -18.23 5.78 -0.65
CA GLY A 228 -18.15 5.08 -1.93
C GLY A 228 -18.89 5.81 -3.06
N ARG A 229 -20.06 6.42 -2.77
CA ARG A 229 -20.80 7.23 -3.74
C ARG A 229 -20.05 8.51 -4.10
N PHE A 230 -19.61 9.27 -3.10
CA PHE A 230 -18.87 10.52 -3.32
C PHE A 230 -17.58 10.28 -4.12
N LEU A 231 -16.85 9.20 -3.79
CA LEU A 231 -15.58 8.83 -4.42
C LEU A 231 -15.75 8.23 -5.83
N SER A 232 -16.96 7.79 -6.20
CA SER A 232 -17.26 7.25 -7.53
C SER A 232 -17.50 8.34 -8.59
N GLU A 233 -17.71 9.58 -8.16
CA GLU A 233 -17.90 10.73 -9.06
C GLU A 233 -16.58 11.40 -9.42
N ASP A 234 -16.58 12.24 -10.47
CA ASP A 234 -15.42 13.06 -10.80
C ASP A 234 -15.12 14.04 -9.66
N LEU A 235 -13.91 13.96 -9.11
CA LEU A 235 -13.48 14.77 -7.97
C LEU A 235 -12.96 16.16 -8.40
N ARG A 236 -13.03 16.52 -9.68
CA ARG A 236 -12.63 17.87 -10.16
C ARG A 236 -13.43 18.96 -9.43
N GLY A 237 -12.72 19.83 -8.73
CA GLY A 237 -13.33 20.92 -7.94
C GLY A 237 -13.97 20.47 -6.63
N ARG A 238 -13.75 19.21 -6.23
CA ARG A 238 -14.15 18.64 -4.94
C ARG A 238 -12.93 18.24 -4.12
N ALA A 239 -13.07 18.16 -2.81
CA ALA A 239 -12.01 17.76 -1.89
C ALA A 239 -12.49 16.66 -0.94
N VAL A 240 -11.60 15.73 -0.64
CA VAL A 240 -11.78 14.71 0.39
C VAL A 240 -10.69 14.92 1.43
N ILE A 241 -11.07 15.14 2.67
CA ILE A 241 -10.14 15.48 3.77
C ILE A 241 -10.37 14.50 4.91
N PRO A 242 -9.52 13.46 5.04
CA PRO A 242 -9.45 12.64 6.24
C PRO A 242 -8.94 13.48 7.41
N ILE A 243 -9.64 13.46 8.55
CA ILE A 243 -9.24 14.15 9.78
C ILE A 243 -8.85 13.07 10.79
N LEU A 244 -7.57 13.03 11.15
CA LEU A 244 -7.01 12.00 12.00
C LEU A 244 -7.08 12.42 13.45
N TYR A 245 -7.79 11.65 14.26
CA TYR A 245 -7.85 11.80 15.71
C TYR A 245 -7.06 10.67 16.35
N GLY A 246 -5.76 10.90 16.60
CA GLY A 246 -4.88 9.90 17.22
C GLY A 246 -4.51 8.71 16.32
N VAL A 247 -4.81 8.78 15.02
CA VAL A 247 -4.46 7.75 14.02
C VAL A 247 -3.30 8.23 13.18
N LEU A 248 -2.32 7.36 12.90
CA LEU A 248 -1.20 7.72 12.05
C LEU A 248 -1.62 7.68 10.56
N PRO A 249 -1.08 8.55 9.70
CA PRO A 249 -1.37 8.50 8.26
C PRO A 249 -1.06 7.16 7.59
N GLY A 250 -0.10 6.41 8.13
CA GLY A 250 0.27 5.06 7.65
C GLY A 250 -0.76 3.97 7.98
N ASP A 251 -1.62 4.21 8.97
CA ASP A 251 -2.69 3.29 9.38
C ASP A 251 -4.00 3.56 8.62
N LEU A 252 -3.99 4.53 7.70
CA LEU A 252 -5.14 4.81 6.86
C LEU A 252 -5.39 3.65 5.89
N PRO A 253 -6.67 3.27 5.70
CA PRO A 253 -7.05 2.36 4.63
C PRO A 253 -6.53 2.86 3.27
N PRO A 254 -6.12 1.95 2.37
CA PRO A 254 -5.58 2.32 1.06
C PRO A 254 -6.45 3.31 0.28
N GLU A 255 -7.77 3.23 0.42
CA GLU A 255 -8.76 4.09 -0.22
C GLU A 255 -8.63 5.58 0.17
N LEU A 256 -8.17 5.84 1.40
CA LEU A 256 -7.97 7.19 1.96
C LEU A 256 -6.52 7.65 1.93
N SER A 257 -5.55 6.72 1.84
CA SER A 257 -4.11 7.04 1.80
C SER A 257 -3.70 8.00 0.67
N ARG A 258 -4.48 8.05 -0.42
CA ARG A 258 -4.28 8.95 -1.56
C ARG A 258 -4.70 10.40 -1.31
N PHE A 259 -5.45 10.67 -0.24
CA PHE A 259 -5.94 12.02 0.08
C PHE A 259 -5.09 12.65 1.18
N GLN A 260 -4.92 13.97 1.10
CA GLN A 260 -4.18 14.70 2.13
C GLN A 260 -4.98 14.71 3.43
N ALA A 261 -4.44 14.03 4.44
CA ALA A 261 -5.04 13.97 5.77
C ALA A 261 -4.62 15.17 6.64
N VAL A 262 -5.52 15.59 7.51
CA VAL A 262 -5.30 16.64 8.52
C VAL A 262 -5.23 15.98 9.89
N ASN A 263 -4.15 16.18 10.62
CA ASN A 263 -4.03 15.70 12.00
C ASN A 263 -4.73 16.68 12.94
N ALA A 264 -5.73 16.20 13.69
CA ALA A 264 -6.47 17.01 14.67
C ALA A 264 -5.62 17.45 15.87
N ALA A 265 -4.46 16.82 16.10
CA ALA A 265 -3.48 17.28 17.09
C ALA A 265 -2.76 18.58 16.68
N ASN A 266 -2.83 18.97 15.39
CA ASN A 266 -2.17 20.18 14.92
C ASN A 266 -2.88 21.43 15.46
N LEU A 267 -2.10 22.35 16.03
CA LEU A 267 -2.60 23.59 16.58
C LEU A 267 -3.22 24.45 15.45
N GLY A 268 -4.51 24.77 15.57
CA GLY A 268 -5.26 25.53 14.57
C GLY A 268 -5.87 24.72 13.42
N PHE A 269 -5.87 23.38 13.48
CA PHE A 269 -6.41 22.53 12.41
C PHE A 269 -7.87 22.88 12.02
N GLU A 270 -8.71 23.25 12.99
CA GLU A 270 -10.10 23.65 12.71
C GLU A 270 -10.16 24.89 11.80
N GLN A 271 -9.28 25.87 12.04
CA GLN A 271 -9.21 27.09 11.23
C GLN A 271 -8.68 26.79 9.83
N ASP A 272 -7.72 25.87 9.70
CA ASP A 272 -7.21 25.42 8.41
C ASP A 272 -8.31 24.70 7.59
N ILE A 273 -9.12 23.86 8.23
CA ILE A 273 -10.26 23.19 7.60
C ILE A 273 -11.31 24.23 7.16
N ILE A 274 -11.70 25.15 8.05
CA ILE A 274 -12.64 26.24 7.75
C ILE A 274 -12.16 27.07 6.55
N ALA A 275 -10.88 27.46 6.54
CA ALA A 275 -10.30 28.24 5.45
C ALA A 275 -10.28 27.46 4.13
N SER A 276 -9.95 26.16 4.18
CA SER A 276 -9.93 25.27 3.01
C SER A 276 -11.33 25.12 2.40
N ILE A 277 -12.35 24.90 3.24
CA ILE A 277 -13.76 24.83 2.84
C ILE A 277 -14.20 26.16 2.23
N ALA A 278 -13.93 27.29 2.88
CA ALA A 278 -14.28 28.62 2.40
C ALA A 278 -13.65 28.93 1.02
N ALA A 279 -12.38 28.53 0.80
CA ALA A 279 -11.69 28.73 -0.47
C ALA A 279 -12.33 27.90 -1.61
N LEU A 280 -12.68 26.65 -1.35
CA LEU A 280 -13.33 25.75 -2.31
C LEU A 280 -14.75 26.20 -2.68
N ILE A 281 -15.50 26.72 -1.71
CA ILE A 281 -16.87 27.19 -1.93
C ILE A 281 -16.88 28.53 -2.67
N SER A 282 -15.98 29.46 -2.33
CA SER A 282 -15.91 30.81 -2.91
C SER A 282 -15.23 30.90 -4.29
N GLY A 283 -14.73 29.77 -4.83
CA GLY A 283 -14.18 29.70 -6.20
C GLY A 283 -12.85 30.43 -6.40
N LYS A 284 -12.17 30.84 -5.33
CA LYS A 284 -10.80 31.36 -5.41
C LYS A 284 -9.84 30.22 -5.13
N SER A 285 -9.31 29.63 -6.20
CA SER A 285 -8.24 28.64 -6.10
C SER A 285 -7.03 29.29 -5.42
N HIS A 286 -6.79 28.95 -4.16
CA HIS A 286 -5.47 29.04 -3.60
C HIS A 286 -4.72 27.78 -4.01
N ASP A 287 -3.93 27.90 -5.07
CA ASP A 287 -2.86 26.95 -5.35
C ASP A 287 -1.84 27.05 -4.21
N LYS A 288 -1.82 26.04 -3.34
CA LYS A 288 -0.91 25.80 -2.18
C LYS A 288 -1.02 24.31 -1.86
N THR A 289 -0.02 23.43 -1.85
CA THR A 289 1.39 23.52 -1.44
C THR A 289 1.64 24.40 -0.21
N ALA A 290 1.84 23.71 0.92
CA ALA A 290 2.37 24.16 2.20
C ALA A 290 1.47 25.00 3.15
N GLN A 291 1.39 24.48 4.37
CA GLN A 291 0.67 24.94 5.57
C GLN A 291 1.06 26.37 6.04
N GLY A 292 0.14 26.98 6.80
CA GLY A 292 0.46 27.63 8.08
C GLY A 292 1.59 28.66 8.16
N ALA A 293 1.58 29.73 7.37
CA ALA A 293 2.50 30.85 7.60
C ALA A 293 1.85 32.21 7.29
N SER A 294 2.15 33.21 8.13
CA SER A 294 1.81 34.62 7.93
C SER A 294 2.21 35.10 6.52
N PRO A 295 1.47 36.03 5.88
CA PRO A 295 1.83 36.56 4.56
C PRO A 295 3.29 37.07 4.44
N LEU A 296 3.87 37.53 5.55
CA LEU A 296 5.27 37.97 5.60
C LEU A 296 6.25 36.79 5.59
N VAL A 297 5.95 35.72 6.31
CA VAL A 297 6.76 34.49 6.30
C VAL A 297 6.74 33.87 4.89
N ARG A 298 5.56 33.81 4.26
CA ARG A 298 5.44 33.36 2.86
C ARG A 298 6.27 34.19 1.88
N ARG A 299 6.30 35.51 2.08
CA ARG A 299 7.13 36.41 1.26
C ARG A 299 8.63 36.14 1.44
N ALA A 300 9.08 35.85 2.65
CA ALA A 300 10.47 35.50 2.91
C ALA A 300 10.89 34.18 2.21
N TYR A 301 10.04 33.15 2.22
CA TYR A 301 10.32 31.92 1.47
C TYR A 301 10.32 32.13 -0.05
N ILE A 302 9.47 33.01 -0.58
CA ILE A 302 9.51 33.39 -2.00
C ILE A 302 10.85 34.06 -2.33
N MET A 303 11.32 34.98 -1.49
CA MET A 303 12.63 35.62 -1.66
C MET A 303 13.79 34.62 -1.59
N LEU A 304 13.72 33.63 -0.69
CA LEU A 304 14.68 32.51 -0.69
C LEU A 304 14.68 31.76 -2.03
N SER A 305 13.50 31.46 -2.59
CA SER A 305 13.38 30.77 -3.88
C SER A 305 13.94 31.59 -5.05
N ASP A 306 13.81 32.92 -4.99
CA ASP A 306 14.36 33.87 -5.96
C ASP A 306 15.86 34.18 -5.72
N ARG A 307 16.48 33.54 -4.71
CA ARG A 307 17.88 33.74 -4.26
C ARG A 307 18.19 35.14 -3.73
N GLU A 308 17.17 35.85 -3.29
CA GLU A 308 17.24 37.18 -2.68
C GLU A 308 17.46 37.08 -1.16
N PHE A 309 18.57 36.45 -0.75
CA PHE A 309 18.85 36.12 0.66
C PHE A 309 18.90 37.36 1.59
N HIS A 310 19.40 38.50 1.10
CA HIS A 310 19.46 39.74 1.88
C HIS A 310 18.06 40.30 2.16
N GLU A 311 17.14 40.23 1.19
CA GLU A 311 15.77 40.70 1.37
C GLU A 311 14.97 39.78 2.27
N ALA A 312 15.21 38.46 2.18
CA ALA A 312 14.65 37.47 3.08
C ALA A 312 15.06 37.73 4.55
N GLU A 313 16.34 38.09 4.79
CA GLU A 313 16.86 38.43 6.11
C GLU A 313 16.24 39.71 6.69
N GLU A 314 15.99 40.73 5.87
CA GLU A 314 15.25 41.94 6.30
C GLU A 314 13.81 41.63 6.74
N ILE A 315 13.16 40.63 6.12
CA ILE A 315 11.83 40.19 6.56
C ILE A 315 11.90 39.46 7.91
N CYS A 316 12.96 38.68 8.17
CA CYS A 316 13.14 37.99 9.46
C CYS A 316 13.02 38.95 10.64
N GLY A 317 13.65 40.12 10.59
CA GLY A 317 13.56 41.13 11.66
C GLY A 317 12.15 41.68 11.91
N LYS A 318 11.24 41.58 10.94
CA LYS A 318 9.84 42.02 11.07
C LYS A 318 8.92 40.93 11.62
N ILE A 319 9.26 39.66 11.41
CA ILE A 319 8.46 38.51 11.86
C ILE A 319 8.95 37.92 13.18
N GLU A 320 10.19 38.19 13.59
CA GLU A 320 10.86 37.57 14.75
C GLU A 320 10.08 37.67 16.08
N ALA A 321 9.39 38.79 16.33
CA ALA A 321 8.60 38.95 17.55
C ALA A 321 7.33 38.05 17.58
N GLN A 322 6.80 37.67 16.42
CA GLN A 322 5.57 36.87 16.29
C GLN A 322 5.84 35.41 15.88
N PHE A 323 6.91 35.18 15.13
CA PHE A 323 7.31 33.91 14.52
C PHE A 323 8.83 33.70 14.70
N PRO A 324 9.32 33.59 15.95
CA PRO A 324 10.75 33.50 16.24
C PRO A 324 11.40 32.24 15.65
N ALA A 325 10.64 31.15 15.55
CA ALA A 325 11.11 29.89 14.96
C ALA A 325 11.33 30.00 13.45
N GLU A 326 10.34 30.51 12.73
CA GLU A 326 10.37 30.69 11.28
C GLU A 326 11.42 31.73 10.89
N ALA A 327 11.56 32.80 11.69
CA ALA A 327 12.61 33.80 11.50
C ALA A 327 14.01 33.17 11.60
N ALA A 328 14.25 32.35 12.63
CA ALA A 328 15.53 31.66 12.83
C ALA A 328 15.80 30.61 11.72
N LEU A 329 14.77 29.89 11.28
CA LEU A 329 14.88 28.92 10.19
C LEU A 329 15.21 29.59 8.85
N ILE A 330 14.54 30.69 8.51
CA ILE A 330 14.84 31.46 7.29
C ILE A 330 16.28 32.03 7.35
N ARG A 331 16.72 32.51 8.52
CA ARG A 331 18.12 32.96 8.71
C ARG A 331 19.12 31.82 8.52
N LEU A 332 18.80 30.62 8.99
CA LEU A 332 19.62 29.42 8.76
C LEU A 332 19.74 29.11 7.26
N LEU A 333 18.65 29.21 6.50
CA LEU A 333 18.69 29.03 5.04
C LEU A 333 19.50 30.13 4.35
N CYS A 334 19.40 31.38 4.80
CA CYS A 334 20.22 32.47 4.29
C CYS A 334 21.72 32.25 4.56
N GLU A 335 22.08 31.78 5.76
CA GLU A 335 23.45 31.48 6.19
C GLU A 335 24.13 30.48 5.25
N TYR A 336 23.43 29.40 4.92
CA TYR A 336 23.92 28.35 4.00
C TYR A 336 23.58 28.59 2.53
N ARG A 337 22.94 29.72 2.19
CA ARG A 337 22.48 30.10 0.84
C ARG A 337 21.61 29.04 0.17
N LEU A 338 20.66 28.50 0.92
CA LEU A 338 19.75 27.46 0.48
C LEU A 338 18.39 28.01 0.08
N THR A 339 17.80 27.45 -0.97
CA THR A 339 16.49 27.87 -1.48
C THR A 339 15.32 27.11 -0.85
N ALA A 340 15.60 25.98 -0.19
CA ALA A 340 14.62 25.13 0.45
C ALA A 340 15.18 24.44 1.71
N GLU A 341 14.29 24.04 2.63
CA GLU A 341 14.66 23.43 3.92
C GLU A 341 15.27 22.03 3.75
N GLU A 342 14.78 21.25 2.79
CA GLU A 342 15.24 19.88 2.54
C GLU A 342 16.72 19.83 2.14
N GLU A 343 17.24 20.92 1.58
CA GLU A 343 18.64 21.05 1.18
C GLU A 343 19.59 21.08 2.38
N LEU A 344 19.12 21.41 3.59
CA LEU A 344 19.92 21.36 4.81
C LEU A 344 20.50 19.97 5.06
N GLY A 345 19.71 18.91 4.78
CA GLY A 345 20.18 17.52 4.90
C GLY A 345 21.14 17.07 3.80
N ASN A 346 21.39 17.91 2.79
CA ASN A 346 22.33 17.63 1.71
C ASN A 346 23.70 18.30 1.91
N LEU A 347 23.85 19.14 2.93
CA LEU A 347 25.09 19.81 3.24
C LEU A 347 26.12 18.85 3.84
N PRO A 348 27.38 18.85 3.35
CA PRO A 348 28.48 18.20 4.05
C PRO A 348 29.02 19.15 5.15
N ALA A 349 28.16 19.54 6.10
CA ALA A 349 28.48 20.48 7.17
C ALA A 349 27.66 20.16 8.43
N ASP A 350 28.23 20.44 9.60
CA ASP A 350 27.53 20.28 10.87
C ASP A 350 26.68 21.52 11.19
N ILE A 351 25.45 21.51 10.68
CA ILE A 351 24.50 22.61 10.87
C ILE A 351 24.13 22.84 12.35
N THR A 352 24.41 21.88 13.25
CA THR A 352 24.14 22.01 14.69
C THR A 352 24.97 23.09 15.38
N THR A 353 26.09 23.48 14.75
CA THR A 353 26.98 24.54 15.23
C THR A 353 26.43 25.95 14.96
N SER A 354 25.44 26.10 14.06
CA SER A 354 24.85 27.40 13.74
C SER A 354 23.99 27.91 14.90
N GLU A 355 24.15 29.19 15.23
CA GLU A 355 23.28 29.89 16.17
C GLU A 355 21.83 29.91 15.68
N ASN A 356 21.60 30.05 14.37
CA ASN A 356 20.27 30.06 13.78
C ASN A 356 19.60 28.68 13.89
N TYR A 357 20.36 27.59 13.78
CA TYR A 357 19.87 26.23 14.02
C TYR A 357 19.43 26.07 15.48
N ARG A 358 20.26 26.51 16.43
CA ARG A 358 19.93 26.45 17.87
C ARG A 358 18.70 27.28 18.20
N LEU A 359 18.56 28.49 17.63
CA LEU A 359 17.38 29.34 17.82
C LEU A 359 16.13 28.73 17.17
N ALA A 360 16.24 28.15 15.98
CA ALA A 360 15.13 27.45 15.32
C ALA A 360 14.69 26.20 16.11
N MET A 361 15.63 25.49 16.74
CA MET A 361 15.36 24.38 17.64
C MET A 361 14.71 24.83 18.96
N GLN A 362 15.14 25.98 19.50
CA GLN A 362 14.63 26.54 20.76
C GLN A 362 13.19 27.04 20.64
N TYR A 363 12.88 27.78 19.56
CA TYR A 363 11.56 28.39 19.37
C TYR A 363 10.61 27.53 18.52
N GLY A 364 11.13 26.55 17.78
CA GLY A 364 10.36 25.72 16.86
C GLY A 364 9.31 24.83 17.54
N SER A 365 8.23 24.55 16.81
CA SER A 365 7.31 23.47 17.18
C SER A 365 7.99 22.11 17.09
N GLU A 366 7.41 21.10 17.73
CA GLU A 366 7.92 19.72 17.70
C GLU A 366 8.15 19.22 16.26
N ALA A 367 7.25 19.55 15.33
CA ALA A 367 7.39 19.22 13.92
C ALA A 367 8.59 19.89 13.23
N ILE A 368 8.88 21.18 13.53
CA ILE A 368 10.06 21.88 13.00
C ILE A 368 11.33 21.29 13.60
N ARG A 369 11.33 20.98 14.90
CA ARG A 369 12.47 20.34 15.59
C ARG A 369 12.78 18.96 15.02
N LEU A 370 11.77 18.13 14.78
CA LEU A 370 11.94 16.80 14.19
C LEU A 370 12.53 16.87 12.77
N LYS A 371 12.03 17.81 11.94
CA LYS A 371 12.59 18.06 10.61
C LYS A 371 14.06 18.48 10.67
N LEU A 372 14.38 19.45 11.53
CA LEU A 372 15.75 19.96 11.70
C LEU A 372 16.70 18.88 12.24
N LYS A 373 16.27 18.05 13.22
CA LYS A 373 17.03 16.89 13.71
C LYS A 373 17.33 15.91 12.58
N LYS A 374 16.32 15.59 11.75
CA LYS A 374 16.48 14.72 10.57
C LYS A 374 17.48 15.29 9.57
N TYR A 375 17.40 16.59 9.28
CA TYR A 375 18.33 17.25 8.37
C TYR A 375 19.75 17.31 8.94
N ALA A 376 19.91 17.57 10.24
CA ALA A 376 21.20 17.58 10.91
C ALA A 376 21.87 16.19 10.87
N LEU A 377 21.12 15.12 11.13
CA LEU A 377 21.64 13.74 11.06
C LEU A 377 22.10 13.41 9.64
N SER A 378 21.27 13.69 8.63
CA SER A 378 21.60 13.45 7.22
C SER A 378 22.82 14.26 6.75
N ALA A 379 22.94 15.51 7.21
CA ALA A 379 24.10 16.37 6.92
C ALA A 379 25.39 15.83 7.58
N GLN A 380 25.31 15.34 8.82
CA GLN A 380 26.43 14.72 9.53
C GLN A 380 26.89 13.41 8.86
N GLU A 381 25.96 12.55 8.43
CA GLU A 381 26.29 11.35 7.66
C GLU A 381 27.07 11.68 6.37
N LYS A 382 26.65 12.75 5.68
CA LYS A 382 27.32 13.23 4.45
C LYS A 382 28.69 13.84 4.73
N LEU A 383 28.83 14.59 5.82
CA LEU A 383 30.13 15.10 6.27
C LEU A 383 31.07 13.93 6.58
N HIS A 384 30.62 12.93 7.33
CA HIS A 384 31.41 11.74 7.65
C HIS A 384 31.78 10.93 6.40
N ALA A 385 30.85 10.75 5.46
CA ALA A 385 31.12 10.09 4.18
C ALA A 385 32.15 10.84 3.33
N LYS A 386 32.10 12.19 3.33
CA LYS A 386 33.08 13.03 2.64
C LYS A 386 34.47 12.93 3.29
N GLU A 387 34.55 12.98 4.63
CA GLU A 387 35.80 12.81 5.37
C GLU A 387 36.41 11.42 5.15
N LEU A 388 35.59 10.38 5.07
CA LEU A 388 36.03 9.02 4.77
C LEU A 388 36.57 8.92 3.34
N ALA A 389 35.88 9.50 2.36
CA ALA A 389 36.34 9.53 0.97
C ALA A 389 37.64 10.34 0.79
N GLU A 390 37.85 11.39 1.59
CA GLU A 390 39.10 12.15 1.62
C GLU A 390 40.24 11.35 2.28
N LYS A 391 39.95 10.59 3.34
CA LYS A 391 40.92 9.66 3.97
C LYS A 391 41.29 8.51 3.04
N ASP A 392 40.33 7.91 2.34
CA ASP A 392 40.57 6.81 1.38
C ASP A 392 41.42 7.29 0.20
N ARG A 393 41.13 8.50 -0.32
CA ARG A 393 41.94 9.12 -1.39
C ARG A 393 43.35 9.47 -0.91
N ALA A 394 43.50 9.89 0.35
CA ALA A 394 44.81 10.12 0.95
C ALA A 394 45.58 8.80 1.17
N LEU A 395 44.89 7.71 1.53
CA LEU A 395 45.47 6.38 1.70
C LEU A 395 45.91 5.77 0.37
N GLU A 396 45.11 5.90 -0.70
CA GLU A 396 45.46 5.47 -2.05
C GLU A 396 46.67 6.24 -2.60
N SER A 397 46.80 7.53 -2.26
CA SER A 397 47.98 8.33 -2.63
C SER A 397 49.26 7.99 -1.83
N ALA A 398 49.14 7.19 -0.77
CA ALA A 398 50.23 6.81 0.13
C ALA A 398 50.77 5.39 -0.09
N ILE A 399 50.25 4.64 -1.07
CA ILE A 399 50.75 3.31 -1.43
C ILE A 399 51.98 3.46 -2.35
N PRO A 400 53.19 3.02 -1.94
CA PRO A 400 54.34 3.00 -2.83
C PRO A 400 54.18 1.93 -3.92
N ASP A 401 54.62 2.25 -5.15
CA ASP A 401 54.54 1.47 -6.39
C ASP A 401 55.13 0.03 -6.38
N SER A 402 55.45 -0.56 -5.23
CA SER A 402 56.20 -1.82 -5.12
C SER A 402 55.43 -3.02 -4.58
N ALA A 403 54.10 -3.04 -4.59
CA ALA A 403 53.32 -4.14 -4.00
C ALA A 403 52.08 -4.58 -4.80
N SER A 404 52.15 -4.61 -6.15
CA SER A 404 51.09 -5.13 -7.02
C SER A 404 51.49 -6.30 -7.91
N GLU A 405 52.61 -6.98 -7.62
CA GLU A 405 52.89 -8.30 -8.19
C GLU A 405 52.62 -9.37 -7.13
N VAL A 406 51.51 -10.10 -7.28
CA VAL A 406 51.32 -11.54 -7.01
C VAL A 406 49.80 -11.84 -6.93
N TYR A 407 49.36 -12.76 -7.79
CA TYR A 407 47.99 -13.26 -8.06
C TYR A 407 47.09 -12.51 -9.07
N SER A 408 47.52 -12.47 -10.34
CA SER A 408 46.59 -12.56 -11.48
C SER A 408 46.80 -13.86 -12.26
N ALA A 409 46.04 -14.91 -11.94
CA ALA A 409 45.95 -16.10 -12.78
C ALA A 409 44.90 -15.85 -13.89
N LYS A 410 45.38 -15.54 -15.09
CA LYS A 410 44.58 -15.42 -16.32
C LYS A 410 43.98 -16.78 -16.72
N VAL A 411 42.67 -16.95 -16.57
CA VAL A 411 41.91 -17.97 -17.33
C VAL A 411 41.20 -17.27 -18.49
N LYS A 412 41.61 -17.62 -19.71
CA LYS A 412 41.03 -17.15 -20.99
C LYS A 412 39.71 -17.89 -21.28
N PRO A 413 38.72 -17.25 -21.94
CA PRO A 413 37.50 -17.93 -22.37
C PRO A 413 37.77 -18.90 -23.54
N VAL A 414 37.45 -20.17 -23.33
CA VAL A 414 37.49 -21.23 -24.35
C VAL A 414 36.19 -21.22 -25.16
N LYS A 415 36.28 -20.84 -26.44
CA LYS A 415 35.22 -21.04 -27.43
C LYS A 415 35.09 -22.53 -27.76
N LYS A 416 33.95 -23.16 -27.48
CA LYS A 416 33.64 -24.52 -27.96
C LYS A 416 33.03 -24.43 -29.38
N ARG A 417 33.74 -25.05 -30.34
CA ARG A 417 33.28 -25.40 -31.70
C ARG A 417 32.63 -26.79 -31.66
N PHE A 418 31.53 -26.99 -32.39
CA PHE A 418 31.12 -28.29 -32.92
C PHE A 418 31.02 -28.21 -34.46
N PRO A 419 31.36 -29.29 -35.21
CA PRO A 419 31.64 -29.22 -36.64
C PRO A 419 30.42 -29.62 -37.49
N PHE A 420 30.13 -28.85 -38.54
CA PHE A 420 29.33 -29.35 -39.67
C PHE A 420 30.12 -29.17 -40.97
N ARG A 421 30.26 -30.27 -41.71
CA ARG A 421 30.99 -30.38 -42.98
C ARG A 421 30.19 -29.71 -44.11
N LEU A 422 30.83 -28.80 -44.83
CA LEU A 422 30.41 -28.26 -46.12
C LEU A 422 31.33 -28.82 -47.21
N LEU A 423 30.75 -29.37 -48.28
CA LEU A 423 31.44 -29.70 -49.54
C LEU A 423 31.26 -28.50 -50.50
N PRO A 424 32.31 -28.05 -51.23
CA PRO A 424 32.26 -26.84 -52.03
C PRO A 424 31.84 -27.12 -53.48
N ALA A 425 30.90 -26.33 -54.00
CA ALA A 425 30.66 -26.22 -55.43
C ALA A 425 31.65 -25.19 -56.03
N GLY A 426 32.51 -25.69 -56.91
CA GLY A 426 33.50 -24.90 -57.63
C GLY A 426 32.90 -24.08 -58.76
N ILE A 427 33.42 -22.86 -58.88
CA ILE A 427 33.26 -21.89 -59.96
C ILE A 427 33.96 -22.42 -61.22
N VAL A 428 33.29 -22.38 -62.38
CA VAL A 428 33.96 -22.19 -63.69
C VAL A 428 33.13 -21.23 -64.52
N ALA A 429 33.80 -20.14 -64.92
CA ALA A 429 33.32 -19.11 -65.81
C ALA A 429 33.71 -19.38 -67.27
N ALA A 430 32.99 -18.69 -68.16
CA ALA A 430 33.38 -18.23 -69.49
C ALA A 430 33.31 -19.20 -70.69
N GLY A 431 32.70 -18.71 -71.78
CA GLY A 431 32.86 -19.29 -73.12
C GLY A 431 31.79 -18.91 -74.15
N LEU A 432 31.68 -17.64 -74.51
CA LEU A 432 31.06 -17.18 -75.77
C LEU A 432 31.85 -17.73 -76.96
N ILE A 433 31.19 -18.39 -77.92
CA ILE A 433 31.68 -18.49 -79.30
C ILE A 433 30.53 -18.19 -80.27
N VAL A 434 30.67 -17.07 -80.95
CA VAL A 434 29.96 -16.69 -82.18
C VAL A 434 30.58 -17.47 -83.34
N GLY A 435 29.74 -18.09 -84.17
CA GLY A 435 30.14 -18.71 -85.43
C GLY A 435 28.96 -18.68 -86.40
N ALA A 436 28.94 -17.64 -87.22
CA ALA A 436 27.97 -17.47 -88.30
C ALA A 436 28.29 -18.39 -89.49
N VAL A 437 27.32 -18.49 -90.42
CA VAL A 437 27.47 -18.56 -91.89
C VAL A 437 26.97 -19.84 -92.59
N ILE A 438 25.98 -19.59 -93.45
CA ILE A 438 25.60 -20.19 -94.75
C ILE A 438 24.65 -21.42 -94.79
N VAL A 439 23.44 -21.08 -95.26
CA VAL A 439 22.40 -21.90 -95.89
C VAL A 439 22.87 -22.51 -97.21
N LEU A 440 22.59 -23.80 -97.45
CA LEU A 440 22.40 -24.36 -98.79
C LEU A 440 21.46 -25.57 -98.72
N PHE A 441 20.22 -25.44 -99.21
CA PHE A 441 19.52 -26.49 -99.96
C PHE A 441 18.59 -25.85 -101.00
N PRO A 442 18.37 -26.53 -102.15
CA PRO A 442 18.18 -25.89 -103.44
C PRO A 442 16.73 -25.54 -103.79
N ASN A 443 16.65 -24.60 -104.73
CA ASN A 443 15.47 -24.12 -105.45
C ASN A 443 14.49 -25.22 -105.88
N GLY A 444 13.20 -24.95 -105.64
CA GLY A 444 12.06 -25.58 -106.27
C GLY A 444 10.88 -24.61 -106.22
N GLN A 445 10.82 -23.74 -107.22
CA GLN A 445 9.82 -22.70 -107.43
C GLN A 445 8.54 -23.29 -108.00
N THR A 446 7.37 -22.99 -107.41
CA THR A 446 6.13 -22.73 -108.16
C THR A 446 5.17 -21.88 -107.33
N ASP A 447 4.75 -20.79 -107.95
CA ASP A 447 3.81 -19.76 -107.51
C ASP A 447 2.40 -20.27 -107.18
N ALA A 448 1.77 -19.67 -106.16
CA ALA A 448 0.33 -19.37 -106.06
C ALA A 448 0.02 -18.78 -104.66
N PRO A 449 -1.03 -17.94 -104.54
CA PRO A 449 -1.00 -16.71 -103.75
C PRO A 449 -1.37 -16.88 -102.28
N GLU A 450 -0.90 -15.93 -101.48
CA GLU A 450 -1.32 -15.71 -100.09
C GLU A 450 -2.84 -15.71 -99.93
N PRO A 451 -3.35 -16.36 -98.88
CA PRO A 451 -4.44 -15.83 -98.10
C PRO A 451 -3.88 -15.21 -96.81
N GLU A 452 -4.38 -14.03 -96.46
CA GLU A 452 -4.26 -13.46 -95.12
C GLU A 452 -4.79 -14.48 -94.09
N ILE A 453 -3.91 -15.06 -93.27
CA ILE A 453 -4.28 -16.00 -92.21
C ILE A 453 -4.23 -15.26 -90.86
N SER A 454 -5.40 -15.22 -90.22
CA SER A 454 -5.66 -14.86 -88.83
C SER A 454 -4.52 -15.26 -87.89
N SER A 455 -3.98 -14.27 -87.19
CA SER A 455 -2.78 -14.31 -86.36
C SER A 455 -2.97 -14.98 -84.99
N VAL A 456 -3.82 -16.00 -84.85
CA VAL A 456 -4.11 -16.65 -83.55
C VAL A 456 -3.85 -18.16 -83.59
N ASP A 457 -2.91 -18.66 -82.79
CA ASP A 457 -2.71 -20.12 -82.60
C ASP A 457 -3.95 -20.72 -81.90
N PRO A 458 -4.64 -21.72 -82.47
CA PRO A 458 -5.89 -22.25 -81.91
C PRO A 458 -5.71 -22.85 -80.50
N ARG A 459 -4.49 -23.26 -80.14
CA ARG A 459 -4.17 -23.75 -78.79
C ARG A 459 -4.23 -22.64 -77.74
N TYR A 460 -4.02 -21.38 -78.13
CA TYR A 460 -4.07 -20.25 -77.22
C TYR A 460 -5.51 -19.98 -76.75
N GLU A 461 -6.49 -20.03 -77.65
CA GLU A 461 -7.92 -19.96 -77.29
C GLU A 461 -8.40 -21.21 -76.54
N GLN A 462 -7.87 -22.39 -76.87
CA GLN A 462 -8.11 -23.61 -76.09
C GLN A 462 -7.63 -23.46 -74.64
N GLY A 463 -6.42 -22.89 -74.42
CA GLY A 463 -5.88 -22.64 -73.08
C GLY A 463 -6.76 -21.69 -72.26
N LYS A 464 -7.31 -20.64 -72.88
CA LYS A 464 -8.26 -19.72 -72.23
C LYS A 464 -9.56 -20.42 -71.86
N SER A 465 -10.12 -21.23 -72.75
CA SER A 465 -11.35 -22.00 -72.48
C SER A 465 -11.17 -22.99 -71.31
N LEU A 466 -10.04 -23.70 -71.25
CA LEU A 466 -9.72 -24.58 -70.13
C LEU A 466 -9.57 -23.81 -68.80
N TYR A 467 -8.98 -22.61 -68.85
CA TYR A 467 -8.89 -21.74 -67.69
C TYR A 467 -10.29 -21.28 -67.21
N GLU A 468 -11.20 -20.94 -68.11
CA GLU A 468 -12.59 -20.55 -67.77
C GLU A 468 -13.38 -21.69 -67.13
N ASN A 469 -13.09 -22.94 -67.48
CA ASN A 469 -13.68 -24.14 -66.87
C ASN A 469 -13.03 -24.53 -65.53
N ALA A 470 -12.09 -23.73 -65.01
CA ALA A 470 -11.29 -24.02 -63.81
C ALA A 470 -10.38 -25.27 -63.92
N GLU A 471 -10.07 -25.70 -65.14
CA GLU A 471 -9.16 -26.82 -65.46
C GLU A 471 -7.70 -26.31 -65.55
N PHE A 472 -7.24 -25.66 -64.50
CA PHE A 472 -6.02 -24.86 -64.51
C PHE A 472 -4.73 -25.65 -64.80
N ARG A 473 -4.69 -26.95 -64.47
CA ARG A 473 -3.53 -27.82 -64.76
C ARG A 473 -3.41 -28.11 -66.25
N GLU A 474 -4.55 -28.34 -66.91
CA GLU A 474 -4.59 -28.61 -68.35
C GLU A 474 -4.34 -27.33 -69.14
N ALA A 475 -4.93 -26.21 -68.69
CA ALA A 475 -4.65 -24.88 -69.23
C ALA A 475 -3.15 -24.54 -69.13
N GLU A 476 -2.51 -24.78 -67.98
CA GLU A 476 -1.07 -24.55 -67.80
C GLU A 476 -0.23 -25.34 -68.81
N ALA A 477 -0.52 -26.62 -69.03
CA ALA A 477 0.22 -27.46 -69.97
C ALA A 477 0.12 -26.93 -71.41
N VAL A 478 -1.06 -26.44 -71.81
CA VAL A 478 -1.29 -25.80 -73.12
C VAL A 478 -0.47 -24.51 -73.23
N PHE A 479 -0.50 -23.63 -72.23
CA PHE A 479 0.27 -22.38 -72.25
C PHE A 479 1.79 -22.59 -72.20
N ILE A 480 2.28 -23.64 -71.50
CA ILE A 480 3.69 -24.03 -71.55
C ILE A 480 4.09 -24.45 -72.98
N SER A 481 3.23 -25.19 -73.68
CA SER A 481 3.51 -25.66 -75.05
C SER A 481 3.62 -24.54 -76.09
N LEU A 482 3.04 -23.38 -75.79
CA LEU A 482 3.03 -22.18 -76.62
C LEU A 482 4.28 -21.29 -76.44
N GLY A 483 5.08 -21.52 -75.39
CA GLY A 483 6.34 -20.82 -75.18
C GLY A 483 6.18 -19.30 -75.05
N SER A 484 6.81 -18.54 -75.97
CA SER A 484 6.77 -17.07 -75.99
C SER A 484 5.65 -16.48 -76.84
N TYR A 485 4.66 -17.29 -77.24
CA TYR A 485 3.52 -16.84 -78.01
C TYR A 485 2.57 -16.00 -77.14
N GLU A 486 2.29 -14.77 -77.58
CA GLU A 486 1.49 -13.77 -76.84
C GLU A 486 1.95 -13.60 -75.37
N ASP A 487 1.03 -13.68 -74.41
CA ASP A 487 1.24 -13.59 -72.96
C ASP A 487 1.17 -14.98 -72.28
N SER A 488 1.41 -16.06 -73.03
CA SER A 488 1.29 -17.44 -72.52
C SER A 488 2.11 -17.70 -71.25
N ALA A 489 3.29 -17.08 -71.11
CA ALA A 489 4.10 -17.17 -69.89
C ALA A 489 3.44 -16.55 -68.65
N ASP A 490 2.60 -15.52 -68.82
CA ASP A 490 1.83 -14.91 -67.73
C ASP A 490 0.56 -15.70 -67.43
N TRP A 491 -0.04 -16.35 -68.44
CA TRP A 491 -1.10 -17.35 -68.23
C TRP A 491 -0.63 -18.57 -67.44
N VAL A 492 0.61 -19.03 -67.62
CA VAL A 492 1.20 -20.09 -66.78
C VAL A 492 1.24 -19.68 -65.30
N LYS A 493 1.66 -18.43 -65.00
CA LYS A 493 1.64 -17.90 -63.63
C LYS A 493 0.21 -17.79 -63.09
N LYS A 494 -0.74 -17.34 -63.93
CA LYS A 494 -2.17 -17.24 -63.60
C LYS A 494 -2.78 -18.61 -63.27
N CYS A 495 -2.50 -19.62 -64.09
CA CYS A 495 -2.95 -21.00 -63.86
C CYS A 495 -2.40 -21.55 -62.54
N ARG A 496 -1.09 -21.41 -62.28
CA ARG A 496 -0.46 -21.83 -61.02
C ARG A 496 -1.05 -21.13 -59.79
N TYR A 497 -1.34 -19.84 -59.91
CA TYR A 497 -1.98 -19.06 -58.85
C TYR A 497 -3.38 -19.61 -58.51
N MET A 498 -4.18 -19.90 -59.54
CA MET A 498 -5.51 -20.48 -59.35
C MET A 498 -5.48 -21.92 -58.83
N GLN A 499 -4.53 -22.76 -59.27
CA GLN A 499 -4.30 -24.10 -58.72
C GLN A 499 -3.97 -24.05 -57.22
N ALA A 500 -3.11 -23.12 -56.80
CA ALA A 500 -2.76 -22.93 -55.40
C ALA A 500 -3.99 -22.51 -54.56
N GLY A 501 -4.88 -21.68 -55.13
CA GLY A 501 -6.15 -21.30 -54.50
C GLY A 501 -7.10 -22.48 -54.30
N GLN A 502 -7.27 -23.32 -55.32
CA GLN A 502 -8.09 -24.55 -55.21
C GLN A 502 -7.57 -25.50 -54.14
N LEU A 503 -6.25 -25.66 -54.02
CA LEU A 503 -5.64 -26.51 -52.99
C LEU A 503 -5.93 -25.98 -51.59
N LEU A 504 -5.82 -24.66 -51.40
CA LEU A 504 -6.14 -23.99 -50.14
C LEU A 504 -7.61 -24.12 -49.75
N GLU A 505 -8.54 -24.05 -50.72
CA GLU A 505 -9.97 -24.29 -50.52
C GLU A 505 -10.28 -25.77 -50.21
N SER A 506 -9.52 -26.69 -50.80
CA SER A 506 -9.66 -28.13 -50.57
C SER A 506 -9.07 -28.62 -49.23
N GLY A 507 -8.43 -27.73 -48.46
CA GLY A 507 -7.86 -28.05 -47.15
C GLY A 507 -6.42 -28.57 -47.17
N ASP A 508 -5.68 -28.34 -48.26
CA ASP A 508 -4.24 -28.67 -48.37
C ASP A 508 -3.36 -27.40 -48.41
N PRO A 509 -3.19 -26.71 -47.27
CA PRO A 509 -2.36 -25.51 -47.20
C PRO A 509 -0.86 -25.78 -47.40
N GLU A 510 -0.38 -27.01 -47.19
CA GLU A 510 1.05 -27.36 -47.35
C GLU A 510 1.48 -27.29 -48.82
N THR A 511 0.73 -27.94 -49.71
CA THR A 511 1.02 -27.88 -51.14
C THR A 511 0.71 -26.50 -51.72
N ALA A 512 -0.36 -25.85 -51.28
CA ALA A 512 -0.71 -24.48 -51.70
C ALA A 512 0.39 -23.46 -51.36
N GLN A 513 0.95 -23.51 -50.14
CA GLN A 513 2.07 -22.65 -49.72
C GLN A 513 3.26 -22.79 -50.66
N SER A 514 3.62 -24.03 -51.02
CA SER A 514 4.76 -24.30 -51.90
C SER A 514 4.57 -23.70 -53.30
N MET A 515 3.34 -23.69 -53.81
CA MET A 515 3.00 -23.09 -55.11
C MET A 515 3.05 -21.56 -55.04
N TYR A 516 2.48 -20.96 -53.99
CA TYR A 516 2.53 -19.52 -53.78
C TYR A 516 3.96 -18.98 -53.58
N LEU A 517 4.81 -19.70 -52.83
CA LEU A 517 6.23 -19.33 -52.67
C LEU A 517 6.99 -19.35 -54.00
N ARG A 518 6.70 -20.31 -54.89
CA ARG A 518 7.30 -20.39 -56.24
C ARG A 518 6.86 -19.27 -57.17
N LEU A 519 5.67 -18.71 -56.94
CA LEU A 519 5.14 -17.57 -57.69
C LEU A 519 5.75 -16.23 -57.28
N GLY A 520 6.35 -16.15 -56.08
CA GLY A 520 7.10 -15.00 -55.61
C GLY A 520 6.27 -13.70 -55.64
N GLY A 521 6.71 -12.71 -56.41
CA GLY A 521 6.06 -11.40 -56.53
C GLY A 521 4.85 -11.34 -57.47
N TYR A 522 4.33 -12.48 -57.94
CA TYR A 522 3.13 -12.50 -58.78
C TYR A 522 1.87 -12.26 -57.93
N GLN A 523 1.15 -11.17 -58.21
CA GLN A 523 -0.03 -10.75 -57.44
C GLN A 523 0.25 -10.69 -55.92
N ASP A 524 -0.64 -11.19 -55.09
CA ASP A 524 -0.55 -11.31 -53.63
C ASP A 524 0.00 -12.68 -53.18
N SER A 525 0.71 -13.42 -54.04
CA SER A 525 1.21 -14.78 -53.73
C SER A 525 2.03 -14.84 -52.43
N ALA A 526 2.83 -13.81 -52.12
CA ALA A 526 3.55 -13.74 -50.85
C ALA A 526 2.61 -13.65 -49.62
N GLN A 527 1.50 -12.91 -49.73
CA GLN A 527 0.48 -12.83 -48.67
C GLN A 527 -0.30 -14.15 -48.56
N LYS A 528 -0.63 -14.78 -49.71
CA LYS A 528 -1.27 -16.10 -49.75
C LYS A 528 -0.39 -17.22 -49.18
N ALA A 529 0.93 -17.14 -49.36
CA ALA A 529 1.86 -18.06 -48.71
C ALA A 529 1.81 -17.91 -47.17
N ASN A 530 1.74 -16.67 -46.66
CA ASN A 530 1.54 -16.42 -45.23
C ASN A 530 0.16 -16.89 -44.73
N GLU A 531 -0.90 -16.74 -45.53
CA GLU A 531 -2.22 -17.31 -45.24
C GLU A 531 -2.15 -18.84 -45.07
N CYS A 532 -1.43 -19.51 -45.96
CA CYS A 532 -1.21 -20.95 -45.86
C CYS A 532 -0.41 -21.33 -44.59
N SER A 533 0.70 -20.63 -44.32
CA SER A 533 1.49 -20.81 -43.08
C SER A 533 0.65 -20.65 -41.82
N TYR A 534 -0.26 -19.65 -41.82
CA TYR A 534 -1.15 -19.38 -40.69
C TYR A 534 -2.14 -20.53 -40.48
N LYS A 535 -2.77 -21.05 -41.55
CA LYS A 535 -3.64 -22.25 -41.43
C LYS A 535 -2.90 -23.50 -40.95
N LEU A 536 -1.61 -23.64 -41.30
CA LEU A 536 -0.78 -24.72 -40.78
C LEU A 536 -0.53 -24.58 -39.27
N ALA A 537 -0.25 -23.37 -38.79
CA ALA A 537 -0.10 -23.11 -37.37
C ALA A 537 -1.40 -23.41 -36.59
N GLU A 538 -2.57 -23.02 -37.12
CA GLU A 538 -3.88 -23.36 -36.52
C GLU A 538 -4.13 -24.87 -36.48
N LYS A 539 -3.69 -25.62 -37.50
CA LYS A 539 -3.81 -27.09 -37.52
C LYS A 539 -2.97 -27.74 -36.41
N ILE A 540 -1.76 -27.23 -36.15
CA ILE A 540 -0.88 -27.71 -35.08
C ILE A 540 -1.48 -27.36 -33.71
N GLU A 541 -1.99 -26.14 -33.54
CA GLU A 541 -2.66 -25.72 -32.31
C GLU A 541 -3.90 -26.57 -32.00
N ASN A 542 -4.75 -26.83 -33.00
CA ASN A 542 -5.93 -27.69 -32.85
C ASN A 542 -5.58 -29.15 -32.55
N ALA A 543 -4.35 -29.59 -32.84
CA ALA A 543 -3.84 -30.90 -32.46
C ALA A 543 -3.34 -30.95 -31.00
N GLY A 544 -3.29 -29.81 -30.30
CA GLY A 544 -2.84 -29.70 -28.91
C GLY A 544 -1.32 -29.57 -28.73
N ASP A 545 -0.54 -29.50 -29.82
CA ASP A 545 0.90 -29.25 -29.72
C ASP A 545 1.18 -27.74 -29.63
N LEU A 546 0.92 -27.19 -28.43
CA LEU A 546 0.97 -25.75 -28.16
C LEU A 546 2.36 -25.15 -28.39
N LYS A 547 3.43 -25.91 -28.11
CA LYS A 547 4.81 -25.45 -28.30
C LYS A 547 5.14 -25.33 -29.79
N SER A 548 4.87 -26.37 -30.57
CA SER A 548 5.09 -26.34 -32.02
C SER A 548 4.20 -25.30 -32.70
N ALA A 549 2.96 -25.09 -32.20
CA ALA A 549 2.07 -24.04 -32.69
C ALA A 549 2.64 -22.63 -32.43
N ALA A 550 3.19 -22.38 -31.25
CA ALA A 550 3.83 -21.11 -30.93
C ALA A 550 5.03 -20.82 -31.85
N GLU A 551 5.88 -21.81 -32.13
CA GLU A 551 7.00 -21.68 -33.07
C GLU A 551 6.50 -21.38 -34.50
N ALA A 552 5.42 -22.03 -34.93
CA ALA A 552 4.81 -21.79 -36.24
C ALA A 552 4.20 -20.38 -36.37
N PHE A 553 3.55 -19.87 -35.31
CA PHE A 553 3.07 -18.49 -35.27
C PHE A 553 4.20 -17.45 -35.15
N ASP A 554 5.30 -17.77 -34.47
CA ASP A 554 6.47 -16.88 -34.39
C ASP A 554 7.13 -16.67 -35.77
N ALA A 555 7.21 -17.73 -36.58
CA ALA A 555 7.76 -17.69 -37.93
C ALA A 555 6.98 -16.77 -38.90
N LEU A 556 5.71 -16.47 -38.59
CA LEU A 556 4.84 -15.57 -39.36
C LEU A 556 5.08 -14.08 -39.06
N GLY A 557 5.80 -13.76 -37.99
CA GLY A 557 6.08 -12.38 -37.58
C GLY A 557 4.79 -11.56 -37.38
N SER A 558 4.69 -10.40 -38.02
CA SER A 558 3.55 -9.48 -37.88
C SER A 558 2.35 -9.81 -38.77
N TYR A 559 2.26 -11.02 -39.31
CA TYR A 559 1.12 -11.41 -40.14
C TYR A 559 -0.12 -11.66 -39.28
N TYR A 560 -1.22 -10.96 -39.60
CA TYR A 560 -2.51 -11.07 -38.91
C TYR A 560 -2.37 -10.90 -37.38
N ASP A 561 -2.79 -11.87 -36.57
CA ASP A 561 -2.67 -11.87 -35.11
C ASP A 561 -1.64 -12.87 -34.57
N SER A 562 -0.71 -13.34 -35.41
CA SER A 562 0.24 -14.43 -35.09
C SER A 562 1.05 -14.17 -33.81
N VAL A 563 1.46 -12.93 -33.54
CA VAL A 563 2.15 -12.56 -32.29
C VAL A 563 1.27 -12.82 -31.06
N SER A 564 -0.02 -12.48 -31.14
CA SER A 564 -0.99 -12.71 -30.06
C SER A 564 -1.26 -14.20 -29.90
N ARG A 565 -1.45 -14.94 -30.99
CA ARG A 565 -1.69 -16.40 -30.98
C ARG A 565 -0.50 -17.16 -30.40
N LYS A 566 0.74 -16.80 -30.78
CA LYS A 566 1.97 -17.32 -30.15
C LYS A 566 1.93 -17.17 -28.63
N ASN A 567 1.66 -15.96 -28.13
CA ASN A 567 1.67 -15.69 -26.69
C ASN A 567 0.57 -16.47 -25.95
N ILE A 568 -0.60 -16.66 -26.56
CA ILE A 568 -1.69 -17.49 -26.01
C ILE A 568 -1.27 -18.96 -25.93
N CYS A 569 -0.68 -19.51 -27.01
CA CYS A 569 -0.19 -20.90 -27.01
C CYS A 569 0.91 -21.11 -25.95
N LEU A 570 1.88 -20.19 -25.84
CA LEU A 570 2.92 -20.25 -24.81
C LEU A 570 2.33 -20.15 -23.39
N TYR A 571 1.31 -19.32 -23.19
CA TYR A 571 0.63 -19.22 -21.89
C TYR A 571 -0.06 -20.53 -21.51
N GLN A 572 -0.81 -21.13 -22.43
CA GLN A 572 -1.45 -22.43 -22.20
C GLN A 572 -0.42 -23.53 -21.94
N TYR A 573 0.67 -23.56 -22.71
CA TYR A 573 1.77 -24.50 -22.50
C TYR A 573 2.42 -24.33 -21.12
N ALA A 574 2.60 -23.09 -20.65
CA ALA A 574 3.10 -22.84 -19.31
C ALA A 574 2.15 -23.34 -18.20
N LEU A 575 0.83 -23.27 -18.41
CA LEU A 575 -0.14 -23.83 -17.46
C LEU A 575 -0.04 -25.36 -17.40
N GLU A 576 0.11 -26.05 -18.53
CA GLU A 576 0.34 -27.50 -18.56
C GLU A 576 1.62 -27.89 -17.81
N LEU A 577 2.69 -27.10 -17.97
CA LEU A 577 3.94 -27.31 -17.25
C LEU A 577 3.76 -27.13 -15.73
N ILE A 578 3.00 -26.11 -15.29
CA ILE A 578 2.65 -25.92 -13.87
C ILE A 578 1.89 -27.13 -13.34
N ASP A 579 0.88 -27.61 -14.06
CA ASP A 579 0.06 -28.74 -13.63
C ASP A 579 0.83 -30.07 -13.62
N SER A 580 1.87 -30.19 -14.46
CA SER A 580 2.80 -31.33 -14.46
C SER A 580 3.88 -31.25 -13.37
N GLY A 581 4.04 -30.08 -12.72
CA GLY A 581 5.06 -29.81 -11.71
C GLY A 581 6.41 -29.34 -12.25
N ASP A 582 6.58 -29.18 -13.57
CA ASP A 582 7.80 -28.60 -14.17
C ASP A 582 7.78 -27.07 -14.09
N LEU A 583 7.98 -26.56 -12.86
CA LEU A 583 7.91 -25.14 -12.54
C LEU A 583 9.03 -24.31 -13.17
N ASP A 584 10.22 -24.90 -13.39
CA ASP A 584 11.36 -24.19 -13.98
C ASP A 584 11.11 -23.88 -15.46
N SER A 585 10.64 -24.88 -16.21
CA SER A 585 10.23 -24.68 -17.60
C SER A 585 9.07 -23.69 -17.71
N ALA A 586 8.06 -23.81 -16.83
CA ALA A 586 6.93 -22.89 -16.81
C ALA A 586 7.34 -21.44 -16.55
N GLU A 587 8.23 -21.21 -15.58
CA GLU A 587 8.73 -19.87 -15.25
C GLU A 587 9.50 -19.24 -16.42
N ALA A 588 10.31 -20.03 -17.12
CA ALA A 588 11.04 -19.56 -18.30
C ALA A 588 10.10 -19.08 -19.40
N VAL A 589 9.05 -19.87 -19.69
CA VAL A 589 8.03 -19.51 -20.70
C VAL A 589 7.25 -18.28 -20.27
N LEU A 590 6.77 -18.21 -19.02
CA LEU A 590 6.00 -17.06 -18.52
C LEU A 590 6.80 -15.75 -18.48
N LYS A 591 8.12 -15.81 -18.29
CA LYS A 591 9.01 -14.65 -18.40
C LYS A 591 9.14 -14.13 -19.82
N GLU A 592 9.10 -15.01 -20.83
CA GLU A 592 9.07 -14.61 -22.24
C GLU A 592 7.79 -13.81 -22.56
N ILE A 593 6.66 -14.24 -22.03
CA ILE A 593 5.34 -13.62 -22.26
C ILE A 593 4.88 -12.70 -21.12
N ARG A 594 5.81 -12.03 -20.44
CA ARG A 594 5.54 -11.21 -19.23
C ARG A 594 4.53 -10.08 -19.46
N SER A 595 4.43 -9.56 -20.68
CA SER A 595 3.49 -8.50 -21.04
C SER A 595 2.05 -8.99 -21.19
N LEU A 596 1.82 -10.31 -21.28
CA LEU A 596 0.49 -10.89 -21.37
C LEU A 596 -0.21 -10.83 -19.99
N SER A 597 -1.47 -10.41 -19.98
CA SER A 597 -2.30 -10.36 -18.77
C SER A 597 -2.40 -11.76 -18.13
N GLY A 598 -2.13 -11.85 -16.83
CA GLY A 598 -2.16 -13.11 -16.07
C GLY A 598 -0.81 -13.81 -15.93
N SER A 599 0.17 -13.56 -16.81
CA SER A 599 1.51 -14.17 -16.70
C SER A 599 2.22 -13.84 -15.39
N ASN A 600 2.12 -12.59 -14.94
CA ASN A 600 2.70 -12.18 -13.65
C ASN A 600 2.04 -12.87 -12.45
N ASP A 601 0.73 -13.16 -12.52
CA ASP A 601 0.03 -13.87 -11.44
C ASP A 601 0.41 -15.35 -11.41
N GLN A 602 0.62 -15.99 -12.57
CA GLN A 602 1.14 -17.36 -12.62
C GLN A 602 2.60 -17.45 -12.13
N LEU A 603 3.44 -16.43 -12.40
CA LEU A 603 4.78 -16.35 -11.82
C LEU A 603 4.74 -16.26 -10.30
N LYS A 604 3.80 -15.50 -9.72
CA LYS A 604 3.58 -15.47 -8.27
C LYS A 604 3.09 -16.80 -7.74
N ARG A 605 2.18 -17.50 -8.45
CA ARG A 605 1.74 -18.86 -8.11
C ARG A 605 2.90 -19.85 -8.06
N ILE A 606 3.81 -19.81 -9.03
CA ILE A 606 5.02 -20.66 -9.00
C ILE A 606 5.87 -20.38 -7.76
N GLN A 607 6.10 -19.10 -7.43
CA GLN A 607 6.86 -18.72 -6.24
C GLN A 607 6.16 -19.19 -4.95
N TYR A 608 4.83 -19.08 -4.88
CA TYR A 608 4.03 -19.57 -3.76
C TYR A 608 4.18 -21.09 -3.60
N VAL A 609 4.02 -21.88 -4.66
CA VAL A 609 4.16 -23.35 -4.60
C VAL A 609 5.55 -23.76 -4.12
N ARG A 610 6.60 -23.06 -4.55
CA ARG A 610 7.96 -23.32 -4.05
C ARG A 610 8.14 -22.91 -2.59
N ALA A 611 7.48 -21.84 -2.14
CA ALA A 611 7.51 -21.42 -0.75
C ALA A 611 6.80 -22.44 0.16
N GLU A 612 5.67 -23.00 -0.28
CA GLU A 612 4.96 -24.11 0.36
C GLU A 612 5.85 -25.35 0.49
N GLU A 613 6.55 -25.74 -0.59
CA GLU A 613 7.51 -26.85 -0.52
C GLU A 613 8.60 -26.62 0.54
N LYS A 614 9.14 -25.39 0.63
CA LYS A 614 10.11 -25.05 1.69
C LYS A 614 9.49 -25.08 3.08
N TYR A 615 8.25 -24.65 3.22
CA TYR A 615 7.51 -24.71 4.47
C TYR A 615 7.33 -26.16 4.94
N ASP A 616 6.89 -27.04 4.04
CA ASP A 616 6.67 -28.47 4.32
C ASP A 616 7.97 -29.22 4.66
N LEU A 617 9.10 -28.79 4.09
CA LEU A 617 10.44 -29.28 4.45
C LEU A 617 10.96 -28.75 5.79
N GLY A 618 10.21 -27.88 6.47
CA GLY A 618 10.63 -27.22 7.71
C GLY A 618 11.70 -26.14 7.51
N ALA A 619 11.97 -25.74 6.26
CA ALA A 619 12.90 -24.68 5.92
C ALA A 619 12.22 -23.30 6.06
N TYR A 620 11.66 -23.05 7.24
CA TYR A 620 10.75 -21.95 7.53
C TYR A 620 11.33 -20.56 7.25
N GLN A 621 12.63 -20.36 7.47
CA GLN A 621 13.30 -19.10 7.12
C GLN A 621 13.23 -18.83 5.60
N THR A 622 13.56 -19.83 4.79
CA THR A 622 13.49 -19.69 3.33
C THR A 622 12.05 -19.55 2.84
N ALA A 623 11.10 -20.26 3.46
CA ALA A 623 9.68 -20.09 3.17
C ALA A 623 9.21 -18.66 3.45
N TYR A 624 9.57 -18.10 4.62
CA TYR A 624 9.28 -16.71 4.98
C TYR A 624 9.82 -15.71 3.93
N GLU A 625 11.09 -15.84 3.53
CA GLU A 625 11.69 -14.98 2.51
C GLU A 625 10.97 -15.08 1.16
N MET A 626 10.49 -16.27 0.79
CA MET A 626 9.79 -16.48 -0.47
C MET A 626 8.35 -15.93 -0.43
N PHE A 627 7.60 -16.18 0.65
CA PHE A 627 6.26 -15.60 0.82
C PHE A 627 6.31 -14.07 0.89
N SER A 628 7.31 -13.50 1.58
CA SER A 628 7.47 -12.04 1.69
C SER A 628 7.70 -11.36 0.34
N LYS A 629 8.31 -12.05 -0.64
CA LYS A 629 8.53 -11.52 -2.00
C LYS A 629 7.24 -11.38 -2.81
N ILE A 630 6.17 -12.07 -2.42
CA ILE A 630 4.87 -12.07 -3.09
C ILE A 630 3.77 -11.44 -2.24
N SER A 631 4.12 -10.55 -1.31
CA SER A 631 3.19 -9.84 -0.41
C SER A 631 1.97 -9.24 -1.14
N GLY A 632 0.81 -9.34 -0.50
CA GLY A 632 -0.48 -8.92 -1.06
C GLY A 632 -1.08 -9.86 -2.10
N TRP A 633 -0.48 -11.02 -2.36
CA TRP A 633 -1.00 -12.04 -3.28
C TRP A 633 -1.46 -13.30 -2.53
N SER A 634 -2.68 -13.78 -2.80
CA SER A 634 -3.32 -14.86 -2.05
C SER A 634 -3.31 -14.57 -0.53
N ASP A 635 -2.89 -15.54 0.27
CA ASP A 635 -2.70 -15.54 1.72
C ASP A 635 -1.20 -15.50 2.08
N SER A 636 -0.33 -15.06 1.16
CA SER A 636 1.13 -15.08 1.35
C SER A 636 1.60 -14.30 2.58
N ASP A 637 0.96 -13.20 2.93
CA ASP A 637 1.31 -12.43 4.15
C ASP A 637 1.02 -13.21 5.43
N ASP A 638 -0.05 -13.99 5.44
CA ASP A 638 -0.39 -14.88 6.55
C ASP A 638 0.57 -16.07 6.60
N ARG A 639 0.87 -16.70 5.45
CA ARG A 639 1.86 -17.78 5.35
C ARG A 639 3.28 -17.33 5.72
N ALA A 640 3.62 -16.07 5.45
CA ALA A 640 4.88 -15.48 5.90
C ALA A 640 4.93 -15.39 7.43
N LYS A 641 3.85 -14.94 8.09
CA LYS A 641 3.76 -14.92 9.56
C LYS A 641 3.83 -16.32 10.15
N ASP A 642 3.10 -17.29 9.58
CA ASP A 642 3.16 -18.70 9.98
C ASP A 642 4.59 -19.24 9.89
N SER A 643 5.27 -18.97 8.78
CA SER A 643 6.66 -19.40 8.54
C SER A 643 7.60 -18.79 9.59
N LEU A 644 7.48 -17.49 9.84
CA LEU A 644 8.33 -16.78 10.80
C LEU A 644 8.11 -17.29 12.23
N TYR A 645 6.85 -17.55 12.61
CA TYR A 645 6.50 -18.14 13.91
C TYR A 645 7.10 -19.53 14.07
N ASN A 646 6.96 -20.42 13.08
CA ASN A 646 7.53 -21.76 13.15
C ASN A 646 9.07 -21.73 13.16
N TYR A 647 9.69 -20.79 12.43
CA TYR A 647 11.13 -20.58 12.51
C TYR A 647 11.57 -20.17 13.91
N ALA A 648 10.87 -19.20 14.52
CA ALA A 648 11.12 -18.76 15.88
C ALA A 648 10.96 -19.91 16.89
N LYS A 649 9.95 -20.76 16.72
CA LYS A 649 9.70 -21.94 17.55
C LYS A 649 10.81 -22.99 17.44
N VAL A 650 11.37 -23.22 16.25
CA VAL A 650 12.54 -24.09 16.07
C VAL A 650 13.74 -23.55 16.84
N LEU A 651 14.00 -22.23 16.75
CA LEU A 651 15.08 -21.58 17.50
C LEU A 651 14.88 -21.68 19.02
N TYR A 652 13.65 -21.45 19.48
CA TYR A 652 13.25 -21.58 20.88
C TYR A 652 13.51 -22.99 21.41
N ASN A 653 13.00 -24.02 20.72
CA ASN A 653 13.19 -25.42 21.11
C ASN A 653 14.67 -25.85 21.06
N SER A 654 15.47 -25.19 20.22
CA SER A 654 16.91 -25.39 20.13
C SER A 654 17.70 -24.59 21.17
N LYS A 655 17.03 -23.90 22.11
CA LYS A 655 17.61 -23.02 23.14
C LYS A 655 18.42 -21.84 22.59
N GLN A 656 18.17 -21.45 21.34
CA GLN A 656 18.80 -20.26 20.74
C GLN A 656 17.95 -19.03 21.04
N TYR A 657 17.78 -18.71 22.33
CA TYR A 657 16.80 -17.73 22.81
C TYR A 657 16.95 -16.34 22.21
N TYR A 658 18.17 -15.81 22.09
CA TYR A 658 18.39 -14.50 21.45
C TYR A 658 17.96 -14.45 19.98
N LYS A 659 18.18 -15.53 19.23
CA LYS A 659 17.73 -15.60 17.83
C LYS A 659 16.22 -15.77 17.73
N ALA A 660 15.62 -16.53 18.65
CA ALA A 660 14.18 -16.68 18.75
C ALA A 660 13.52 -15.32 19.04
N ILE A 661 14.04 -14.57 20.01
CA ILE A 661 13.60 -13.22 20.38
C ILE A 661 13.59 -12.27 19.17
N ASP A 662 14.65 -12.26 18.35
CA ASP A 662 14.70 -11.43 17.14
C ASP A 662 13.53 -11.72 16.20
N GLN A 663 13.19 -12.99 16.00
CA GLN A 663 12.07 -13.37 15.15
C GLN A 663 10.71 -13.10 15.81
N LEU A 664 10.55 -13.41 17.10
CA LEU A 664 9.31 -13.21 17.85
C LEU A 664 8.93 -11.74 17.96
N SER A 665 9.92 -10.84 18.09
CA SER A 665 9.67 -9.40 18.14
C SER A 665 8.96 -8.84 16.90
N LYS A 666 9.11 -9.50 15.74
CA LYS A 666 8.49 -9.12 14.46
C LYS A 666 7.03 -9.59 14.34
N LEU A 667 6.59 -10.50 15.23
CA LEU A 667 5.27 -11.14 15.17
C LEU A 667 4.21 -10.43 16.03
N GLY A 668 4.62 -9.60 16.99
CA GLY A 668 3.69 -8.91 17.90
C GLY A 668 2.82 -9.89 18.68
N ASN A 669 1.49 -9.77 18.55
CA ASN A 669 0.50 -10.61 19.27
C ASN A 669 0.01 -11.80 18.44
N TYR A 670 0.82 -12.31 17.52
CA TYR A 670 0.45 -13.45 16.68
C TYR A 670 0.56 -14.76 17.48
N LEU A 671 -0.57 -15.47 17.68
CA LEU A 671 -0.65 -16.67 18.52
C LEU A 671 -0.06 -16.44 19.93
N ASP A 672 0.76 -17.37 20.42
CA ASP A 672 1.50 -17.32 21.68
C ASP A 672 2.91 -16.70 21.53
N SER A 673 3.21 -16.01 20.42
CA SER A 673 4.55 -15.46 20.18
C SER A 673 5.02 -14.47 21.25
N HIS A 674 4.12 -13.65 21.79
CA HIS A 674 4.44 -12.75 22.91
C HIS A 674 4.76 -13.51 24.20
N GLU A 675 4.01 -14.57 24.51
CA GLU A 675 4.28 -15.42 25.67
C GLU A 675 5.63 -16.13 25.51
N MET A 676 5.90 -16.71 24.34
CA MET A 676 7.21 -17.32 24.03
C MET A 676 8.37 -16.31 24.09
N TYR A 677 8.14 -15.06 23.68
CA TYR A 677 9.12 -13.98 23.79
C TYR A 677 9.46 -13.71 25.25
N CYS A 678 8.44 -13.61 26.11
CA CYS A 678 8.60 -13.42 27.54
C CYS A 678 9.28 -14.63 28.20
N ASP A 679 8.91 -15.86 27.82
CA ASP A 679 9.56 -17.09 28.31
C ASP A 679 11.06 -17.14 27.97
N CYS A 680 11.45 -16.72 26.77
CA CYS A 680 12.86 -16.61 26.38
C CYS A 680 13.61 -15.67 27.31
N TRP A 681 13.09 -14.46 27.52
CA TRP A 681 13.72 -13.48 28.41
C TRP A 681 13.76 -13.95 29.85
N LEU A 682 12.72 -14.64 30.33
CA LEU A 682 12.68 -15.19 31.68
C LEU A 682 13.77 -16.24 31.85
N THR A 683 13.91 -17.14 30.88
CA THR A 683 14.96 -18.16 30.90
C THR A 683 16.36 -17.51 30.97
N ILE A 684 16.62 -16.50 30.14
CA ILE A 684 17.89 -15.75 30.16
C ILE A 684 18.11 -15.08 31.52
N ALA A 685 17.07 -14.48 32.11
CA ALA A 685 17.18 -13.85 33.43
C ALA A 685 17.50 -14.88 34.53
N LEU A 686 16.91 -16.08 34.47
CA LEU A 686 17.19 -17.16 35.41
C LEU A 686 18.61 -17.72 35.24
N GLU A 687 19.10 -17.88 34.01
CA GLU A 687 20.50 -18.23 33.73
C GLU A 687 21.46 -17.20 34.34
N LYS A 688 21.14 -15.90 34.25
CA LYS A 688 21.94 -14.84 34.88
C LYS A 688 21.95 -14.94 36.41
N LEU A 689 20.84 -15.37 37.04
CA LEU A 689 20.82 -15.63 38.48
C LEU A 689 21.67 -16.83 38.88
N GLU A 690 21.67 -17.90 38.08
CA GLU A 690 22.55 -19.05 38.28
C GLU A 690 24.04 -18.67 38.14
N GLU A 691 24.35 -17.73 37.24
CA GLU A 691 25.69 -17.15 37.07
C GLU A 691 26.07 -16.15 38.18
N HIS A 692 25.19 -15.94 39.17
CA HIS A 692 25.32 -14.92 40.23
C HIS A 692 25.34 -13.45 39.73
N ASP A 693 24.90 -13.20 38.50
CA ASP A 693 24.72 -11.87 37.93
C ASP A 693 23.29 -11.34 38.18
N LYS A 694 23.02 -11.02 39.45
CA LYS A 694 21.70 -10.50 39.86
C LYS A 694 21.35 -9.16 39.20
N ARG A 695 22.36 -8.37 38.83
CA ARG A 695 22.15 -7.05 38.18
C ARG A 695 21.55 -7.22 36.79
N SER A 696 22.15 -8.05 35.95
CA SER A 696 21.62 -8.31 34.61
C SER A 696 20.27 -9.00 34.68
N ALA A 697 20.10 -9.95 35.61
CA ALA A 697 18.81 -10.61 35.82
C ALA A 697 17.71 -9.62 36.21
N TYR A 698 17.98 -8.74 37.19
CA TYR A 698 17.03 -7.73 37.64
C TYR A 698 16.66 -6.76 36.51
N SER A 699 17.64 -6.30 35.72
CA SER A 699 17.40 -5.44 34.56
C SER A 699 16.50 -6.09 33.51
N ILE A 700 16.70 -7.37 33.21
CA ILE A 700 15.82 -8.10 32.28
C ILE A 700 14.41 -8.23 32.86
N LEU A 701 14.29 -8.63 34.13
CA LEU A 701 13.00 -8.83 34.78
C LEU A 701 12.20 -7.52 34.89
N SER A 702 12.85 -6.41 35.24
CA SER A 702 12.20 -5.12 35.42
C SER A 702 11.86 -4.42 34.11
N PHE A 703 12.65 -4.59 33.05
CA PHE A 703 12.46 -3.87 31.78
C PHE A 703 11.76 -4.71 30.70
N LYS A 704 12.08 -6.00 30.59
CA LYS A 704 11.52 -6.87 29.55
C LYS A 704 10.29 -7.63 30.02
N LEU A 705 10.14 -7.84 31.33
CA LEU A 705 9.16 -8.76 31.93
C LEU A 705 8.33 -8.14 33.05
N ARG A 706 8.28 -6.79 33.14
CA ARG A 706 7.62 -6.04 34.22
C ARG A 706 6.21 -6.54 34.53
N ASP A 707 5.39 -6.69 33.49
CA ASP A 707 3.99 -7.09 33.60
C ASP A 707 3.77 -8.60 33.39
N TYR A 708 4.84 -9.35 33.16
CA TYR A 708 4.77 -10.79 32.91
C TYR A 708 4.63 -11.56 34.23
N GLU A 709 3.44 -12.11 34.48
CA GLU A 709 3.06 -12.77 35.74
C GLU A 709 4.11 -13.78 36.25
N PRO A 710 4.67 -14.70 35.43
CA PRO A 710 5.66 -15.67 35.90
C PRO A 710 6.99 -15.08 36.37
N ALA A 711 7.34 -13.86 35.93
CA ALA A 711 8.55 -13.16 36.36
C ALA A 711 8.39 -12.49 37.74
N ARG A 712 7.16 -12.25 38.22
CA ARG A 712 6.87 -11.45 39.42
C ARG A 712 7.56 -11.95 40.69
N PRO A 713 7.58 -13.26 41.04
CA PRO A 713 8.22 -13.72 42.26
C PRO A 713 9.73 -13.43 42.29
N TYR A 714 10.39 -13.57 41.13
CA TYR A 714 11.82 -13.30 40.99
C TYR A 714 12.10 -11.80 41.07
N LEU A 715 11.31 -10.99 40.38
CA LEU A 715 11.41 -9.52 40.43
C LEU A 715 11.19 -9.00 41.85
N ALA A 716 10.19 -9.50 42.56
CA ALA A 716 9.89 -9.12 43.95
C ALA A 716 11.04 -9.48 44.90
N THR A 717 11.60 -10.69 44.76
CA THR A 717 12.74 -11.14 45.58
C THR A 717 13.95 -10.22 45.41
N LEU A 718 14.37 -9.97 44.16
CA LEU A 718 15.53 -9.12 43.87
C LEU A 718 15.29 -7.66 44.27
N ARG A 719 14.08 -7.14 44.04
CA ARG A 719 13.69 -5.80 44.51
C ARG A 719 13.80 -5.69 46.03
N ASN A 720 13.30 -6.68 46.77
CA ASN A 720 13.36 -6.66 48.23
C ASN A 720 14.80 -6.73 48.76
N GLU A 721 15.70 -7.47 48.10
CA GLU A 721 17.14 -7.44 48.41
C GLU A 721 17.72 -6.02 48.24
N LEU A 722 17.42 -5.36 47.11
CA LEU A 722 17.85 -3.97 46.86
C LEU A 722 17.28 -2.97 47.88
N LEU A 723 16.00 -3.09 48.22
CA LEU A 723 15.34 -2.23 49.20
C LEU A 723 15.90 -2.39 50.62
N ASN A 724 16.46 -3.56 50.96
CA ASN A 724 17.08 -3.84 52.26
C ASN A 724 18.56 -3.42 52.34
N GLY A 725 19.13 -2.84 51.29
CA GLY A 725 20.47 -2.25 51.32
C GLY A 725 21.61 -3.20 50.94
N ASP A 726 21.33 -4.36 50.32
CA ASP A 726 22.37 -5.13 49.63
C ASP A 726 22.81 -4.32 48.40
N ASN A 727 24.02 -3.74 48.46
CA ASN A 727 24.43 -2.70 47.51
C ASN A 727 24.86 -3.27 46.14
N TRP A 728 23.99 -3.12 45.14
CA TRP A 728 24.27 -3.36 43.70
C TRP A 728 24.64 -2.06 42.94
N GLU A 729 24.77 -0.93 43.66
CA GLU A 729 25.05 0.47 43.26
C GLU A 729 24.28 0.98 42.02
N SER A 730 23.16 1.71 42.11
CA SER A 730 22.57 2.43 43.25
C SER A 730 21.06 2.71 43.09
N ALA A 731 20.41 2.14 42.07
CA ALA A 731 19.03 2.45 41.70
C ALA A 731 18.12 1.22 41.68
N VAL A 732 16.91 1.38 42.21
CA VAL A 732 15.79 0.47 42.07
C VAL A 732 14.95 0.95 40.90
N ASN A 733 14.80 0.12 39.87
CA ASN A 733 13.96 0.42 38.72
C ASN A 733 12.49 0.22 39.10
N PHE A 734 11.71 1.29 39.09
CA PHE A 734 10.32 1.27 39.56
C PHE A 734 9.48 2.31 38.83
N GLY A 735 8.41 1.91 38.16
CA GLY A 735 7.68 2.84 37.29
C GLY A 735 8.44 3.21 36.00
N GLU A 736 7.70 3.75 35.03
CA GLU A 736 8.24 4.21 33.76
C GLU A 736 7.71 5.60 33.42
N TYR A 737 8.60 6.49 32.99
CA TYR A 737 8.25 7.86 32.64
C TYR A 737 9.09 8.37 31.47
N TYR A 738 8.64 9.45 30.84
CA TYR A 738 9.37 10.09 29.76
C TYR A 738 10.49 10.94 30.38
N ILE A 739 11.70 10.37 30.50
CA ILE A 739 12.86 11.10 31.01
C ILE A 739 13.63 11.63 29.79
N SER A 740 13.86 12.95 29.72
CA SER A 740 14.72 13.62 28.71
C SER A 740 14.30 13.52 27.23
N ASP A 741 13.18 14.15 26.84
CA ASP A 741 12.76 14.34 25.43
C ASP A 741 12.67 13.03 24.60
N THR A 742 12.45 11.87 25.23
CA THR A 742 12.26 10.59 24.54
C THR A 742 10.78 10.33 24.25
N GLU A 743 10.45 9.91 23.02
CA GLU A 743 9.10 9.42 22.65
C GLU A 743 8.74 8.06 23.28
N ILE A 744 9.67 7.47 24.04
CA ILE A 744 9.57 6.16 24.67
C ILE A 744 9.72 6.37 26.19
N LYS A 745 8.78 5.82 26.96
CA LYS A 745 8.91 5.79 28.42
C LYS A 745 10.12 4.93 28.81
N THR A 746 10.92 5.43 29.73
CA THR A 746 12.06 4.72 30.30
C THR A 746 11.79 4.42 31.76
N SER A 747 12.36 3.33 32.28
CA SER A 747 12.26 3.05 33.72
C SER A 747 12.88 4.18 34.53
N ILE A 748 12.22 4.54 35.63
CA ILE A 748 12.76 5.54 36.57
C ILE A 748 13.72 4.82 37.54
N ASP A 749 14.89 5.41 37.71
CA ASP A 749 15.89 4.99 38.68
C ASP A 749 15.62 5.66 40.04
N TRP A 750 15.38 4.84 41.06
CA TRP A 750 15.09 5.30 42.43
C TRP A 750 16.18 4.94 43.41
N LYS A 751 16.59 5.93 44.21
CA LYS A 751 17.54 5.75 45.29
C LYS A 751 16.83 5.45 46.60
N VAL A 752 17.24 4.37 47.28
CA VAL A 752 16.76 4.05 48.62
C VAL A 752 17.37 5.01 49.63
N LEU A 753 16.52 5.76 50.32
CA LEU A 753 16.92 6.73 51.33
C LEU A 753 16.97 6.10 52.72
N LYS A 754 15.87 5.50 53.17
CA LYS A 754 15.78 4.85 54.49
C LYS A 754 14.79 3.70 54.47
N THR A 755 14.94 2.77 55.40
CA THR A 755 13.99 1.70 55.66
C THR A 755 13.32 1.93 57.02
N GLU A 756 11.98 1.90 57.05
CA GLU A 756 11.18 1.99 58.28
C GLU A 756 10.20 0.81 58.33
N GLY A 757 10.40 -0.13 59.26
CA GLY A 757 9.55 -1.31 59.37
C GLY A 757 9.60 -2.14 58.09
N ASN A 758 8.46 -2.29 57.41
CA ASN A 758 8.30 -3.05 56.17
C ASN A 758 8.21 -2.16 54.92
N ARG A 759 8.76 -0.95 54.96
CA ARG A 759 8.76 -0.04 53.81
C ARG A 759 10.08 0.71 53.68
N ALA A 760 10.45 1.02 52.45
CA ALA A 760 11.60 1.83 52.10
C ALA A 760 11.13 3.17 51.53
N LEU A 761 11.78 4.27 51.94
CA LEU A 761 11.60 5.59 51.35
C LEU A 761 12.54 5.70 50.17
N LEU A 762 12.00 5.97 49.00
CA LEU A 762 12.73 6.14 47.76
C LEU A 762 12.59 7.59 47.28
N VAL A 763 13.61 8.09 46.60
CA VAL A 763 13.59 9.33 45.83
C VAL A 763 14.18 9.07 44.45
N THR A 764 13.69 9.74 43.42
CA THR A 764 14.28 9.61 42.08
C THR A 764 15.74 10.05 42.08
N GLU A 765 16.60 9.33 41.35
CA GLU A 765 18.02 9.69 41.23
C GLU A 765 18.22 10.93 40.37
N GLU A 766 17.38 11.09 39.34
CA GLU A 766 17.33 12.25 38.46
C GLU A 766 16.00 13.00 38.62
N ALA A 767 15.98 14.28 38.23
CA ALA A 767 14.76 15.06 38.21
C ALA A 767 13.84 14.53 37.09
N VAL A 768 12.58 14.28 37.41
CA VAL A 768 11.63 13.73 36.43
C VAL A 768 11.00 14.81 35.56
N GLU A 769 10.91 16.06 36.05
CA GLU A 769 10.28 17.17 35.33
C GLU A 769 10.72 18.54 35.88
N TYR A 770 10.42 19.61 35.15
CA TYR A 770 10.69 21.00 35.54
C TYR A 770 9.38 21.81 35.66
N LEU A 771 8.79 21.84 36.86
CA LEU A 771 7.45 22.40 37.10
C LEU A 771 7.44 23.45 38.22
N PRO A 772 6.53 24.42 38.19
CA PRO A 772 6.33 25.34 39.31
C PRO A 772 5.70 24.62 40.51
N PHE A 773 6.01 25.06 41.72
CA PHE A 773 5.40 24.54 42.94
C PHE A 773 3.88 24.75 42.95
N ASP A 774 3.46 25.96 42.54
CA ASP A 774 2.06 26.29 42.37
C ASP A 774 1.83 27.34 41.28
N THR A 775 1.01 27.02 40.29
CA THR A 775 0.58 27.92 39.20
C THR A 775 -0.31 29.07 39.68
N ASN A 776 -0.97 28.94 40.84
CA ASN A 776 -1.92 29.92 41.37
C ASN A 776 -1.31 30.90 42.39
N GLY A 777 -0.06 30.70 42.82
CA GLY A 777 0.64 31.58 43.74
C GLY A 777 0.45 31.24 45.23
N ASN A 778 1.51 30.68 45.82
CA ASN A 778 1.77 30.41 47.23
C ASN A 778 0.67 29.66 48.03
N SER A 779 0.11 28.62 47.43
CA SER A 779 -0.72 27.64 48.14
C SER A 779 0.13 26.74 49.04
N ALA A 780 -0.43 26.27 50.16
CA ALA A 780 0.22 25.22 50.97
C ALA A 780 0.35 23.92 50.16
N TRP A 781 1.26 23.01 50.51
CA TRP A 781 1.38 21.70 49.86
C TRP A 781 0.03 21.00 49.64
N ALA A 782 -0.86 21.04 50.63
CA ALA A 782 -2.18 20.41 50.55
C ALA A 782 -3.02 20.85 49.33
N ASP A 783 -2.87 22.11 48.91
CA ASP A 783 -3.69 22.78 47.91
C ASP A 783 -2.90 23.14 46.63
N CYS A 784 -1.61 22.80 46.54
CA CYS A 784 -0.77 23.21 45.41
C CYS A 784 -0.97 22.33 44.17
N SER A 785 -0.84 22.95 42.99
CA SER A 785 -1.00 22.27 41.69
C SER A 785 0.04 21.17 41.46
N LEU A 786 1.27 21.29 42.00
CA LEU A 786 2.29 20.24 41.89
C LEU A 786 1.90 18.95 42.64
N ARG A 787 1.30 19.06 43.85
CA ARG A 787 0.81 17.89 44.59
C ARG A 787 -0.31 17.19 43.83
N ALA A 788 -1.22 17.97 43.23
CA ALA A 788 -2.34 17.45 42.44
C ALA A 788 -1.84 16.68 41.21
N TRP A 789 -0.82 17.21 40.52
CA TRP A 789 -0.17 16.51 39.40
C TRP A 789 0.56 15.24 39.85
N LEU A 790 1.36 15.31 40.92
CA LEU A 790 2.11 14.16 41.45
C LEU A 790 1.22 12.98 41.84
N ASN A 791 0.06 13.25 42.45
CA ASN A 791 -0.88 12.22 42.92
C ASN A 791 -2.01 11.91 41.93
N GLY A 792 -2.04 12.58 40.78
CA GLY A 792 -2.98 12.34 39.69
C GLY A 792 -2.23 11.84 38.46
N GLU A 793 -2.04 12.74 37.49
CA GLU A 793 -1.43 12.42 36.19
C GLU A 793 -0.09 11.67 36.29
N PHE A 794 0.83 12.11 37.15
CA PHE A 794 2.11 11.44 37.32
C PHE A 794 1.94 10.03 37.92
N TYR A 795 1.26 9.91 39.06
CA TYR A 795 1.03 8.61 39.70
C TYR A 795 0.31 7.62 38.78
N ASP A 796 -0.67 8.09 38.02
CA ASP A 796 -1.46 7.24 37.14
C ASP A 796 -0.73 6.81 35.87
N SER A 797 0.18 7.64 35.36
CA SER A 797 0.93 7.37 34.13
C SER A 797 2.23 6.60 34.35
N VAL A 798 2.82 6.71 35.55
CA VAL A 798 4.14 6.14 35.87
C VAL A 798 4.08 4.70 36.32
N PHE A 799 3.17 4.40 37.26
CA PHE A 799 3.14 3.12 37.96
C PHE A 799 2.09 2.17 37.37
N SER A 800 2.46 0.91 37.20
CA SER A 800 1.49 -0.12 36.80
C SER A 800 0.52 -0.43 37.96
N ASP A 801 -0.62 -1.06 37.67
CA ASP A 801 -1.59 -1.41 38.71
C ASP A 801 -0.98 -2.26 39.84
N TYR A 802 -0.07 -3.17 39.50
CA TYR A 802 0.68 -3.96 40.48
C TYR A 802 1.62 -3.07 41.31
N GLU A 803 2.40 -2.19 40.70
CA GLU A 803 3.31 -1.30 41.43
C GLU A 803 2.58 -0.34 42.35
N LYS A 804 1.40 0.15 41.94
CA LYS A 804 0.52 0.95 42.81
C LYS A 804 0.13 0.21 44.09
N THR A 805 0.02 -1.12 44.07
CA THR A 805 -0.26 -1.91 45.29
C THR A 805 0.90 -1.93 46.28
N LEU A 806 2.12 -1.64 45.81
CA LEU A 806 3.34 -1.63 46.62
C LEU A 806 3.63 -0.25 47.20
N ILE A 807 3.08 0.81 46.61
CA ILE A 807 3.23 2.17 47.09
C ILE A 807 2.39 2.36 48.36
N SER A 808 3.04 2.82 49.42
CA SER A 808 2.39 3.16 50.69
C SER A 808 2.24 4.67 50.82
N ALA A 809 1.05 5.16 51.16
CA ALA A 809 0.83 6.60 51.31
C ALA A 809 1.58 7.18 52.53
N ASP A 810 2.12 8.41 52.39
CA ASP A 810 2.56 9.26 53.49
C ASP A 810 1.43 10.25 53.85
N GLY A 811 0.59 9.88 54.82
CA GLY A 811 -0.63 10.61 55.11
C GLY A 811 -1.68 10.41 54.01
N SER A 812 -1.97 11.45 53.22
CA SER A 812 -2.90 11.40 52.07
C SER A 812 -2.21 11.29 50.71
N ASP A 813 -0.88 11.24 50.68
CA ASP A 813 -0.09 11.40 49.45
C ASP A 813 0.62 10.09 49.10
N ASN A 814 0.40 9.56 47.90
CA ASN A 814 1.11 8.39 47.38
C ASN A 814 2.49 8.79 46.84
N VAL A 815 2.57 9.98 46.22
CA VAL A 815 3.80 10.59 45.71
C VAL A 815 3.94 11.98 46.31
N PHE A 816 5.11 12.30 46.85
CA PHE A 816 5.34 13.55 47.56
C PHE A 816 6.75 14.09 47.35
N LEU A 817 6.98 15.33 47.78
CA LEU A 817 8.32 15.90 47.91
C LEU A 817 8.84 15.70 49.33
N LEU A 818 10.15 15.50 49.48
CA LEU A 818 10.77 15.42 50.80
C LEU A 818 10.55 16.73 51.57
N ASN A 819 10.35 16.63 52.89
CA ASN A 819 10.33 17.80 53.76
C ASN A 819 11.75 18.19 54.22
N TYR A 820 11.87 19.38 54.81
CA TYR A 820 13.15 19.92 55.29
C TYR A 820 13.95 18.94 56.17
N ALA A 821 13.31 18.31 57.16
CA ALA A 821 13.99 17.41 58.09
C ALA A 821 14.47 16.11 57.40
N GLN A 822 13.67 15.60 56.46
CA GLN A 822 13.98 14.42 55.66
C GLN A 822 15.12 14.70 54.67
N ALA A 823 15.15 15.87 54.04
CA ALA A 823 16.23 16.25 53.12
C ALA A 823 17.52 16.60 53.88
N SER A 824 17.44 17.43 54.92
CA SER A 824 18.60 17.95 55.66
C SER A 824 19.41 16.87 56.38
N SER A 825 18.78 15.82 56.90
CA SER A 825 19.48 14.71 57.55
C SER A 825 20.17 13.75 56.57
N MET A 826 19.88 13.83 55.27
CA MET A 826 20.18 12.78 54.29
C MET A 826 21.14 13.24 53.18
N PHE A 827 21.01 14.48 52.70
CA PHE A 827 21.86 15.00 51.62
C PHE A 827 23.32 15.29 52.06
N THR A 828 23.60 15.38 53.36
CA THR A 828 24.98 15.51 53.91
C THR A 828 25.80 14.21 53.81
N ARG A 829 25.18 13.06 53.49
CA ARG A 829 25.86 11.75 53.42
C ARG A 829 25.81 11.07 52.05
N ALA A 830 24.87 11.43 51.16
CA ALA A 830 24.46 10.52 50.09
C ALA A 830 24.72 10.98 48.64
N LEU A 831 24.96 12.26 48.36
CA LEU A 831 25.17 12.74 46.99
C LEU A 831 26.59 13.27 46.84
N ASN A 832 27.39 12.57 46.04
CA ASN A 832 28.77 12.93 45.75
C ASN A 832 28.75 14.28 45.01
N PRO A 833 29.25 15.39 45.62
CA PRO A 833 29.11 16.74 45.06
C PRO A 833 29.77 16.91 43.68
N ASP A 834 30.66 15.99 43.31
CA ASP A 834 31.51 16.10 42.12
C ASP A 834 30.81 15.74 40.79
N ARG A 835 29.62 15.12 40.79
CA ARG A 835 29.01 14.60 39.52
C ARG A 835 28.01 15.53 38.82
N TYR A 836 27.43 16.52 39.51
CA TYR A 836 26.42 17.42 38.95
C TYR A 836 26.70 18.88 39.33
N ALA A 837 27.71 19.46 38.68
CA ALA A 837 28.24 20.79 38.98
C ALA A 837 27.44 21.97 38.36
N SER A 838 26.11 21.86 38.30
CA SER A 838 25.20 22.98 37.99
C SER A 838 24.10 23.02 39.05
N THR A 839 23.86 24.18 39.64
CA THR A 839 22.88 24.45 40.71
C THR A 839 21.62 23.59 40.62
N ILE A 840 21.46 22.57 41.49
CA ILE A 840 20.20 21.81 41.59
C ILE A 840 19.36 22.44 42.71
N CYS A 841 18.50 23.39 42.34
CA CYS A 841 17.45 23.87 43.22
C CYS A 841 16.31 22.82 43.24
N THR A 842 16.18 22.05 44.32
CA THR A 842 15.07 21.09 44.49
C THR A 842 13.99 21.67 45.41
N MET A 843 12.72 21.53 45.03
CA MET A 843 11.56 21.93 45.84
C MET A 843 11.33 20.97 47.02
N LEU A 844 11.00 21.54 48.19
CA LEU A 844 10.68 20.77 49.40
C LEU A 844 9.20 20.95 49.79
N LYS A 845 8.62 19.95 50.45
CA LYS A 845 7.26 20.03 51.01
C LYS A 845 7.20 21.08 52.12
N THR A 846 6.43 22.15 51.92
CA THR A 846 6.29 23.27 52.87
C THR A 846 4.90 23.34 53.54
N PRO A 847 4.83 23.69 54.84
CA PRO A 847 3.57 24.00 55.52
C PRO A 847 2.88 25.27 55.00
N LYS A 848 1.60 25.44 55.31
CA LYS A 848 0.84 26.67 54.99
C LYS A 848 1.51 27.91 55.60
N ASN A 849 1.74 28.94 54.79
CA ASN A 849 2.45 30.19 55.12
C ASN A 849 3.96 30.06 55.38
N ALA A 850 4.59 28.92 55.03
CA ALA A 850 6.04 28.77 55.10
C ALA A 850 6.71 29.23 53.80
N THR A 851 7.89 29.84 53.91
CA THR A 851 8.76 30.17 52.78
C THR A 851 9.19 28.91 52.03
N LEU A 852 9.12 28.94 50.69
CA LEU A 852 9.63 27.87 49.84
C LEU A 852 11.16 27.85 49.98
N HIS A 853 11.71 26.71 50.40
CA HIS A 853 13.15 26.51 50.53
C HIS A 853 13.67 25.71 49.33
N SER A 854 14.80 26.14 48.79
CA SER A 854 15.59 25.39 47.80
C SER A 854 16.94 24.97 48.38
N TRP A 855 17.57 23.94 47.79
CA TRP A 855 18.85 23.42 48.25
C TRP A 855 20.01 23.99 47.42
N GLY A 856 21.08 24.46 48.08
CA GLY A 856 22.17 25.23 47.46
C GLY A 856 23.47 24.45 47.17
N ARG A 857 24.37 25.08 46.39
CA ARG A 857 25.61 24.55 45.75
C ARG A 857 26.65 23.93 46.70
N ASP A 858 26.63 24.28 47.97
CA ASP A 858 27.63 23.96 49.00
C ASP A 858 27.22 22.77 49.89
N GLY A 859 26.10 22.12 49.56
CA GLY A 859 25.49 21.12 50.43
C GLY A 859 24.94 21.74 51.72
N VAL A 860 24.83 23.06 51.76
CA VAL A 860 24.27 23.85 52.84
C VAL A 860 22.95 24.43 52.34
N LEU A 861 21.94 24.31 53.18
CA LEU A 861 20.59 24.74 52.87
C LEU A 861 20.51 26.26 53.08
N ASP A 862 20.26 27.02 52.01
CA ASP A 862 20.19 28.48 52.08
C ASP A 862 18.81 28.90 52.64
N ALA A 863 18.73 28.97 53.97
CA ALA A 863 17.50 29.27 54.71
C ALA A 863 16.88 30.64 54.35
N ASP A 864 17.67 31.54 53.76
CA ASP A 864 17.28 32.89 53.39
C ASP A 864 16.88 33.04 51.90
N SER A 865 17.01 31.96 51.10
CA SER A 865 16.61 31.96 49.68
C SER A 865 15.10 31.72 49.53
N THR A 866 14.33 32.80 49.35
CA THR A 866 12.90 32.70 49.02
C THR A 866 12.73 32.45 47.52
N VAL A 867 12.34 31.23 47.14
CA VAL A 867 12.02 30.90 45.74
C VAL A 867 10.56 31.23 45.44
N SER A 868 10.29 31.77 44.25
CA SER A 868 8.92 32.05 43.81
C SER A 868 8.16 30.73 43.64
N THR A 869 6.91 30.66 44.08
CA THR A 869 6.10 29.43 43.89
C THR A 869 5.70 29.21 42.44
N THR A 870 5.78 30.25 41.61
CA THR A 870 5.42 30.22 40.20
C THR A 870 6.61 30.00 39.27
N THR A 871 7.84 30.06 39.78
CA THR A 871 9.03 29.72 38.98
C THR A 871 9.17 28.20 38.93
N PRO A 872 9.26 27.60 37.73
CA PRO A 872 9.53 26.17 37.63
C PRO A 872 10.88 25.80 38.21
N GLU A 873 10.95 24.63 38.85
CA GLU A 873 12.14 24.07 39.49
C GLU A 873 12.21 22.56 39.23
N LEU A 874 13.37 21.95 39.47
CA LEU A 874 13.54 20.51 39.27
C LEU A 874 12.73 19.69 40.28
N VAL A 875 11.93 18.76 39.78
CA VAL A 875 11.06 17.90 40.57
C VAL A 875 11.72 16.55 40.82
N PHE A 876 11.93 16.23 42.11
CA PHE A 876 12.43 14.93 42.56
C PHE A 876 11.36 14.24 43.42
N PRO A 877 10.48 13.43 42.82
CA PRO A 877 9.44 12.71 43.53
C PRO A 877 10.03 11.74 44.55
N ALA A 878 9.33 11.59 45.67
CA ALA A 878 9.59 10.59 46.69
C ALA A 878 8.35 9.73 46.92
N ILE A 879 8.59 8.45 47.21
CA ILE A 879 7.56 7.44 47.47
C ILE A 879 7.98 6.53 48.62
N TRP A 880 7.01 5.97 49.33
CA TRP A 880 7.26 4.80 50.17
C TRP A 880 6.89 3.53 49.41
N VAL A 881 7.81 2.58 49.33
CA VAL A 881 7.58 1.28 48.72
C VAL A 881 7.60 0.21 49.79
N ARG A 882 6.58 -0.65 49.79
CA ARG A 882 6.49 -1.80 50.71
C ARG A 882 7.54 -2.85 50.34
N ILE A 883 8.21 -3.35 51.36
CA ILE A 883 9.08 -4.52 51.31
C ILE A 883 8.19 -5.72 51.62
N GLU A 884 8.00 -6.59 50.62
CA GLU A 884 7.08 -7.74 50.71
C GLU A 884 7.61 -8.89 51.58
#